data_AF-A0A364N519-F1
#
_entry.id   AF-A0A364N519-F1
#
_cell.length_a   1.000
_cell.length_b   1.000
_cell.length_c   1.000
_cell.angle_alpha   90.00
_cell.angle_beta   90.00
_cell.angle_gamma   90.00
#
_symmetry.space_group_name_H-M   'P 1'
#
loop_
_entity.id
_entity.type
_entity.pdbx_description
1 polymer ?
#
loop_
_entity_poly.entity_id
_entity_poly.type
_entity_poly.pdbx_seq_one_letter_code
_entity_poly.pdbx_strand_id
1 'polypeptide(L)'
;MNLDLDDWVTNSNECFHINLYRTTNQDGPDRILDASFSPSYTYTVIEENETIAGYKNPSIELDFRANDLEPKLKISFDQELDLNKISPDLNQIDLSPELFRDYLPESINDAITPTPADWTPPGELAHSFALYGKQYEIWRASMTDPAARRIWTNMKILTLLFIEGATTEGLDDEETFDRWTLYLLYDVTPIADKALSPYTLAGFSTTYRSWIFPTFEIARATKQLPSPAESSNGDSGKYTPPRLNQDPHTFLFTDKLDLLQTPSRERISQFLIIPPYQGQSLGSRLYDMIFKDLVTKPFIYEIPVEDPSEAFDAMRDYSDITYLRTLPAFQELSIASNLPPESMRKDAPIPRDQILGNGKDLEALRQETKIVSRQFYRMVELHLLSTIPPNHRSRARITRKAKSSNENDRRYYFWRLALKHRIYSQNADALDQMEDSAERVEKLESAVDSQQEEFEERLEGLEKRQSLAADETSAAPAGARSKRKRAVVVDDDEDDEWEDMEEASVANRQYNLTVLISGNGSNLQALIDACASGALPNTRITHVISNRKAAYGLERATKASIHTTYHNLVPYKKAHPSSLETARSQYDADLAKIILESSPRPDLIVCAGWMHIVTPSFLTPISTAGIKIINLHPALPGEFAGAGAIERAWKAGREEGLKRTGVMIHEVIAEVDAGEAVLTREVELKAEETLEELEERIHGVEHGAIVEGTRLVLEKIGGGKK
;
A
#
# COMPACT_ATOMS: atom_id res chain seq x y z
N MET A 1 -3.75 24.23 41.38
CA MET A 1 -4.05 22.97 40.67
C MET A 1 -3.00 22.84 39.58
N ASN A 2 -2.20 21.78 39.57
CA ASN A 2 -1.39 21.45 38.39
C ASN A 2 -2.38 21.02 37.32
N LEU A 3 -2.59 21.89 36.33
CA LEU A 3 -3.35 21.56 35.14
C LEU A 3 -2.47 20.60 34.33
N ASP A 4 -2.91 19.36 34.16
CA ASP A 4 -2.26 18.41 33.26
C ASP A 4 -2.61 18.81 31.83
N LEU A 5 -1.63 19.27 31.04
CA LEU A 5 -1.85 19.78 29.68
C LEU A 5 -2.07 18.65 28.68
N ASP A 6 -1.63 17.42 29.00
CA ASP A 6 -1.77 16.26 28.12
C ASP A 6 -3.25 15.88 27.93
N ASP A 7 -4.10 16.15 28.93
CA ASP A 7 -5.56 15.96 28.89
C ASP A 7 -6.29 16.90 27.90
N TRP A 8 -5.61 17.93 27.39
CA TRP A 8 -6.17 18.98 26.53
C TRP A 8 -5.56 18.99 25.14
N VAL A 9 -4.71 18.02 24.83
CA VAL A 9 -4.09 17.86 23.51
C VAL A 9 -4.39 16.46 23.01
N THR A 10 -5.17 16.36 21.94
CA THR A 10 -5.58 15.07 21.35
C THR A 10 -5.13 14.99 19.90
N ASN A 11 -4.78 13.79 19.43
CA ASN A 11 -4.54 13.55 18.01
C ASN A 11 -5.86 13.75 17.25
N SER A 12 -5.87 14.71 16.33
CA SER A 12 -7.05 15.04 15.54
C SER A 12 -7.56 13.88 14.68
N ASN A 13 -6.69 12.98 14.19
CA ASN A 13 -7.09 11.79 13.41
C ASN A 13 -8.00 10.86 14.22
N GLU A 14 -7.80 10.81 15.55
CA GLU A 14 -8.60 9.99 16.48
C GLU A 14 -9.92 10.67 16.86
N CYS A 15 -10.05 11.97 16.63
CA CYS A 15 -11.24 12.76 16.96
C CYS A 15 -12.34 12.65 15.89
N PHE A 16 -12.00 12.24 14.67
CA PHE A 16 -12.96 12.11 13.57
C PHE A 16 -13.69 10.77 13.60
N HIS A 17 -15.01 10.84 13.40
CA HIS A 17 -15.89 9.70 13.23
C HIS A 17 -16.70 9.88 11.95
N ILE A 18 -16.23 9.26 10.87
CA ILE A 18 -16.85 9.36 9.55
C ILE A 18 -17.77 8.16 9.30
N ASN A 19 -19.00 8.41 8.86
CA ASN A 19 -19.95 7.35 8.50
C ASN A 19 -20.77 7.72 7.26
N LEU A 20 -21.51 6.75 6.73
CA LEU A 20 -22.51 6.95 5.68
C LEU A 20 -23.90 6.78 6.28
N TYR A 21 -24.87 7.61 5.88
CA TYR A 21 -26.24 7.50 6.34
C TYR A 21 -27.26 7.41 5.20
N ARG A 22 -28.41 6.79 5.48
CA ARG A 22 -29.59 6.80 4.61
C ARG A 22 -30.79 7.25 5.43
N THR A 23 -31.54 8.19 4.88
CA THR A 23 -32.78 8.65 5.50
C THR A 23 -33.92 7.69 5.17
N THR A 24 -34.55 7.12 6.19
CA THR A 24 -35.72 6.25 6.06
C THR A 24 -37.02 7.04 6.17
N ASN A 25 -38.11 6.48 5.63
CA ASN A 25 -39.44 7.09 5.69
C ASN A 25 -40.06 7.08 7.10
N GLN A 26 -39.54 6.26 8.02
CA GLN A 26 -40.17 5.97 9.33
C GLN A 26 -39.33 6.42 10.54
N ASP A 27 -37.99 6.32 10.47
CA ASP A 27 -37.11 6.45 11.64
C ASP A 27 -36.02 7.54 11.49
N GLY A 28 -36.07 8.35 10.42
CA GLY A 28 -35.08 9.40 10.17
C GLY A 28 -33.77 8.87 9.58
N PRO A 29 -32.64 9.61 9.71
CA PRO A 29 -31.35 9.21 9.17
C PRO A 29 -30.73 8.07 9.99
N ASP A 30 -30.40 6.98 9.33
CA ASP A 30 -29.76 5.81 9.94
C ASP A 30 -28.38 5.57 9.34
N ARG A 31 -27.40 5.22 10.17
CA ARG A 31 -26.02 4.92 9.74
C ARG A 31 -25.99 3.56 9.07
N ILE A 32 -25.28 3.49 7.95
CA ILE A 32 -25.19 2.28 7.12
C ILE A 32 -24.06 1.38 7.61
N LEU A 33 -23.02 1.97 8.20
CA LEU A 33 -21.85 1.24 8.69
C LEU A 33 -21.97 1.03 10.19
N ASP A 34 -21.74 -0.21 10.64
CA ASP A 34 -21.73 -0.58 12.06
C ASP A 34 -20.67 0.20 12.86
N ALA A 35 -19.55 0.52 12.21
CA ALA A 35 -18.45 1.31 12.78
C ALA A 35 -18.12 2.49 11.88
N SER A 36 -17.83 3.65 12.49
CA SER A 36 -17.22 4.77 11.79
C SER A 36 -15.78 4.46 11.40
N PHE A 37 -15.24 5.24 10.48
CA PHE A 37 -13.84 5.19 10.10
C PHE A 37 -13.20 6.56 10.31
N SER A 38 -11.87 6.55 10.51
CA SER A 38 -11.06 7.73 10.79
C SER A 38 -10.26 8.15 9.56
N PRO A 39 -9.92 9.44 9.43
CA PRO A 39 -9.06 9.94 8.36
C PRO A 39 -7.64 9.39 8.48
N SER A 40 -6.91 9.40 7.37
CA SER A 40 -5.47 9.12 7.34
C SER A 40 -4.65 10.37 7.63
N TYR A 41 -5.21 11.53 7.28
CA TYR A 41 -4.57 12.83 7.42
C TYR A 41 -5.59 13.87 7.85
N THR A 42 -5.19 14.83 8.66
CA THR A 42 -6.00 16.01 9.01
C THR A 42 -5.22 17.30 8.91
N TYR A 43 -3.91 17.23 8.60
CA TYR A 43 -3.03 18.39 8.66
C TYR A 43 -3.46 19.59 7.78
N THR A 44 -4.19 19.31 6.69
CA THR A 44 -4.72 20.36 5.80
C THR A 44 -6.01 20.99 6.33
N VAL A 45 -6.80 20.22 7.11
CA VAL A 45 -8.12 20.65 7.60
C VAL A 45 -8.04 21.24 9.01
N ILE A 46 -7.18 20.67 9.86
CA ILE A 46 -7.03 21.02 11.28
C ILE A 46 -5.79 21.89 11.48
N GLU A 47 -4.59 21.30 11.51
CA GLU A 47 -3.30 22.00 11.56
C GLU A 47 -2.13 21.03 11.30
N GLU A 48 -0.95 21.56 10.96
CA GLU A 48 0.23 20.79 10.54
C GLU A 48 0.63 19.62 11.46
N ASN A 49 0.47 19.79 12.77
CA ASN A 49 0.85 18.78 13.76
C ASN A 49 -0.22 17.70 14.00
N GLU A 50 -1.37 17.83 13.33
CA GLU A 50 -2.53 16.95 13.49
C GLU A 50 -3.02 16.85 14.94
N THR A 51 -2.94 17.96 15.67
CA THR A 51 -3.36 18.05 17.07
C THR A 51 -4.58 18.95 17.24
N ILE A 52 -5.41 18.65 18.23
CA ILE A 52 -6.45 19.55 18.74
C ILE A 52 -6.07 19.90 20.17
N ALA A 53 -5.70 21.16 20.39
CA ALA A 53 -5.33 21.68 21.69
C ALA A 53 -6.44 22.55 22.28
N GLY A 54 -6.66 22.47 23.60
CA GLY A 54 -7.59 23.32 24.34
C GLY A 54 -8.99 22.72 24.54
N TYR A 55 -9.22 21.50 24.05
CA TYR A 55 -10.50 20.80 24.18
C TYR A 55 -10.29 19.44 24.84
N LYS A 56 -11.15 19.11 25.81
CA LYS A 56 -11.13 17.79 26.47
C LYS A 56 -12.10 16.85 25.78
N ASN A 57 -11.61 15.66 25.39
CA ASN A 57 -12.35 14.64 24.64
C ASN A 57 -13.08 15.21 23.40
N PRO A 58 -12.39 15.93 22.50
CA PRO A 58 -13.01 16.43 21.28
C PRO A 58 -13.46 15.29 20.37
N SER A 59 -14.64 15.46 19.76
CA SER A 59 -15.26 14.51 18.84
C SER A 59 -15.89 15.27 17.66
N ILE A 60 -15.54 14.83 16.45
CA ILE A 60 -15.99 15.40 15.17
C ILE A 60 -16.73 14.28 14.42
N GLU A 61 -18.06 14.28 14.50
CA GLU A 61 -18.92 13.36 13.76
C GLU A 61 -19.23 13.96 12.38
N LEU A 62 -18.74 13.32 11.32
CA LEU A 62 -18.89 13.76 9.94
C LEU A 62 -19.57 12.66 9.11
N ASP A 63 -20.89 12.70 9.02
CA ASP A 63 -21.68 11.69 8.35
C ASP A 63 -22.07 12.16 6.93
N PHE A 64 -22.04 11.28 5.93
CA PHE A 64 -22.38 11.61 4.54
C PHE A 64 -23.58 10.80 4.02
N ARG A 65 -24.50 11.44 3.27
CA ARG A 65 -25.64 10.70 2.69
C ARG A 65 -25.16 9.72 1.64
N ALA A 66 -25.61 8.47 1.73
CA ALA A 66 -25.11 7.36 0.91
C ALA A 66 -25.01 7.63 -0.60
N ASN A 67 -26.03 8.28 -1.18
CA ASN A 67 -26.16 8.39 -2.63
C ASN A 67 -25.43 9.59 -3.23
N ASP A 68 -25.32 10.72 -2.54
CA ASP A 68 -24.74 11.96 -3.10
C ASP A 68 -23.76 12.68 -2.15
N LEU A 69 -23.43 12.01 -1.05
CA LEU A 69 -22.57 12.49 0.02
C LEU A 69 -22.99 13.82 0.65
N GLU A 70 -24.26 14.17 0.68
CA GLU A 70 -24.70 15.36 1.45
C GLU A 70 -24.26 15.24 2.93
N PRO A 71 -23.38 16.14 3.43
CA PRO A 71 -22.72 15.95 4.71
C PRO A 71 -23.62 16.35 5.90
N LYS A 72 -23.26 15.87 7.09
CA LYS A 72 -23.75 16.29 8.40
C LYS A 72 -22.56 16.39 9.33
N LEU A 73 -22.41 17.54 9.96
CA LEU A 73 -21.32 17.82 10.88
C LEU A 73 -21.87 18.04 12.28
N LYS A 74 -21.31 17.31 13.26
CA LYS A 74 -21.55 17.54 14.68
C LYS A 74 -20.22 17.52 15.42
N ILE A 75 -19.96 18.61 16.13
CA ILE A 75 -18.77 18.80 16.95
C ILE A 75 -19.20 18.78 18.41
N SER A 76 -18.47 18.05 19.25
CA SER A 76 -18.69 18.03 20.70
C SER A 76 -17.38 17.85 21.45
N PHE A 77 -17.32 18.38 22.66
CA PHE A 77 -16.21 18.22 23.61
C PHE A 77 -16.77 18.38 25.02
N ASP A 78 -16.09 17.81 26.01
CA ASP A 78 -16.55 17.85 27.41
C ASP A 78 -16.32 19.23 28.03
N GLN A 79 -15.15 19.81 27.77
CA GLN A 79 -14.70 21.09 28.33
C GLN A 79 -13.77 21.81 27.35
N GLU A 80 -13.76 23.14 27.44
CA GLU A 80 -12.88 24.03 26.68
C GLU A 80 -12.00 24.83 27.65
N LEU A 81 -10.73 24.98 27.30
CA LEU A 81 -9.74 25.75 28.02
C LEU A 81 -9.09 26.75 27.05
N ASP A 82 -9.07 28.02 27.43
CA ASP A 82 -8.41 29.08 26.67
C ASP A 82 -6.88 29.03 26.91
N LEU A 83 -6.18 28.31 26.04
CA LEU A 83 -4.73 28.10 26.08
C LEU A 83 -3.95 29.37 25.78
N ASN A 84 -4.54 30.36 25.09
CA ASN A 84 -3.88 31.65 24.83
C ASN A 84 -3.48 32.37 26.12
N LYS A 85 -4.12 32.05 27.25
CA LYS A 85 -3.81 32.61 28.58
C LYS A 85 -2.80 31.81 29.38
N ILE A 86 -2.45 30.60 28.97
CA ILE A 86 -1.75 29.60 29.79
C ILE A 86 -0.45 29.14 29.13
N SER A 87 -0.44 28.89 27.82
CA SER A 87 0.73 28.43 27.07
C SER A 87 0.70 29.02 25.65
N PRO A 88 1.39 30.15 25.40
CA PRO A 88 1.40 30.81 24.09
C PRO A 88 2.13 30.01 23.00
N ASP A 89 2.83 28.94 23.37
CA ASP A 89 3.54 28.07 22.44
C ASP A 89 2.62 27.00 21.81
N LEU A 90 1.43 26.77 22.39
CA LEU A 90 0.41 25.86 21.85
C LEU A 90 -0.61 26.66 21.05
N ASN A 91 -0.74 26.32 19.77
CA ASN A 91 -1.77 26.89 18.91
C ASN A 91 -3.11 26.23 19.26
N GLN A 92 -4.08 27.02 19.76
CA GLN A 92 -5.45 26.56 19.95
C GLN A 92 -6.28 26.92 18.72
N ILE A 93 -6.72 25.89 18.00
CA ILE A 93 -7.66 26.04 16.90
C ILE A 93 -9.06 26.41 17.44
N ASP A 94 -9.85 27.14 16.66
CA ASP A 94 -11.28 27.28 16.94
C ASP A 94 -12.01 26.04 16.45
N LEU A 95 -12.37 25.14 17.37
CA LEU A 95 -13.11 23.92 17.06
C LEU A 95 -14.61 24.19 16.94
N SER A 96 -14.97 25.05 15.97
CA SER A 96 -16.34 25.40 15.62
C SER A 96 -16.66 24.94 14.19
N PRO A 97 -17.95 24.92 13.78
CA PRO A 97 -18.32 24.60 12.41
C PRO A 97 -17.66 25.51 11.35
N GLU A 98 -17.24 26.72 11.73
CA GLU A 98 -16.56 27.65 10.83
C GLU A 98 -15.20 27.12 10.33
N LEU A 99 -14.54 26.27 11.10
CA LEU A 99 -13.30 25.58 10.69
C LEU A 99 -13.49 24.77 9.40
N PHE A 100 -14.70 24.29 9.16
CA PHE A 100 -15.03 23.41 8.04
C PHE A 100 -15.68 24.14 6.86
N ARG A 101 -15.90 25.45 6.96
CA ARG A 101 -16.67 26.24 5.99
C ARG A 101 -16.11 26.18 4.58
N ASP A 102 -14.79 26.16 4.44
CA ASP A 102 -14.14 26.13 3.13
C ASP A 102 -14.07 24.70 2.53
N TYR A 103 -14.29 23.68 3.38
CA TYR A 103 -14.16 22.26 3.03
C TYR A 103 -15.51 21.55 2.81
N LEU A 104 -16.60 22.11 3.35
CA LEU A 104 -17.97 21.61 3.24
C LEU A 104 -18.85 22.57 2.41
N PRO A 105 -20.04 22.14 1.95
CA PRO A 105 -21.00 23.02 1.30
C PRO A 105 -21.46 24.18 2.20
N GLU A 106 -21.72 25.36 1.63
CA GLU A 106 -22.14 26.58 2.35
C GLU A 106 -23.39 26.39 3.22
N SER A 107 -24.28 25.49 2.81
CA SER A 107 -25.44 25.11 3.60
C SER A 107 -25.49 23.59 3.74
N ILE A 108 -25.33 23.13 4.97
CA ILE A 108 -25.61 21.74 5.35
C ILE A 108 -27.11 21.65 5.56
N ASN A 109 -27.80 20.93 4.66
CA ASN A 109 -29.23 20.81 4.74
C ASN A 109 -29.63 19.82 5.83
N ASP A 110 -30.17 20.34 6.94
CA ASP A 110 -30.73 19.52 8.01
C ASP A 110 -32.02 18.79 7.59
N ALA A 111 -32.59 19.10 6.41
CA ALA A 111 -33.82 18.47 5.95
C ALA A 111 -33.61 16.96 5.69
N ILE A 112 -34.27 16.17 6.52
CA ILE A 112 -34.28 14.71 6.52
C ILE A 112 -35.23 14.22 5.41
N THR A 113 -34.88 14.46 4.15
CA THR A 113 -35.68 13.95 3.02
C THR A 113 -35.11 12.62 2.54
N PRO A 114 -35.90 11.53 2.53
CA PRO A 114 -35.51 10.27 1.92
C PRO A 114 -35.22 10.44 0.43
N THR A 115 -34.13 9.82 -0.05
CA THR A 115 -33.83 9.77 -1.48
C THR A 115 -34.69 8.68 -2.14
N PRO A 116 -35.53 9.01 -3.15
CA PRO A 116 -36.43 8.05 -3.77
C PRO A 116 -35.68 7.01 -4.61
N ALA A 117 -36.30 5.86 -4.84
CA ALA A 117 -35.71 4.73 -5.57
C ALA A 117 -35.39 5.00 -7.05
N ASP A 118 -35.99 6.03 -7.65
CA ASP A 118 -35.74 6.45 -9.04
C ASP A 118 -34.56 7.41 -9.18
N TRP A 119 -33.93 7.81 -8.07
CA TRP A 119 -32.70 8.58 -8.10
C TRP A 119 -31.58 7.75 -8.76
N THR A 120 -30.85 8.37 -9.68
CA THR A 120 -29.65 7.81 -10.30
C THR A 120 -28.48 8.78 -10.19
N PRO A 121 -27.24 8.30 -10.18
CA PRO A 121 -26.06 9.16 -10.26
C PRO A 121 -26.07 10.05 -11.52
N PRO A 122 -25.38 11.20 -11.49
CA PRO A 122 -25.27 12.08 -12.64
C PRO A 122 -24.42 11.48 -13.76
N GLY A 123 -24.59 12.02 -14.97
CA GLY A 123 -23.86 11.59 -16.16
C GLY A 123 -24.37 10.26 -16.74
N GLU A 124 -23.44 9.40 -17.13
CA GLU A 124 -23.74 8.14 -17.82
C GLU A 124 -23.17 6.93 -17.09
N LEU A 125 -23.93 5.82 -17.11
CA LEU A 125 -23.49 4.53 -16.60
C LEU A 125 -22.43 3.96 -17.53
N ALA A 126 -21.19 3.84 -17.03
CA ALA A 126 -20.06 3.36 -17.80
C ALA A 126 -19.85 1.84 -17.67
N HIS A 127 -20.11 1.27 -16.49
CA HIS A 127 -19.96 -0.16 -16.27
C HIS A 127 -20.79 -0.66 -15.08
N SER A 128 -21.27 -1.90 -15.17
CA SER A 128 -21.94 -2.61 -14.06
C SER A 128 -21.28 -3.98 -13.87
N PHE A 129 -21.06 -4.38 -12.63
CA PHE A 129 -20.45 -5.67 -12.30
C PHE A 129 -20.90 -6.20 -10.94
N ALA A 130 -20.76 -7.50 -10.75
CA ALA A 130 -21.00 -8.16 -9.47
C ALA A 130 -19.65 -8.59 -8.86
N LEU A 131 -19.50 -8.44 -7.55
CA LEU A 131 -18.30 -8.86 -6.83
C LEU A 131 -18.67 -9.25 -5.40
N TYR A 132 -18.21 -10.42 -4.94
CA TYR A 132 -18.49 -10.96 -3.61
C TYR A 132 -19.97 -10.91 -3.19
N GLY A 133 -20.89 -11.18 -4.13
CA GLY A 133 -22.33 -11.19 -3.90
C GLY A 133 -22.99 -9.81 -3.84
N LYS A 134 -22.23 -8.72 -4.02
CA LYS A 134 -22.71 -7.35 -4.14
C LYS A 134 -22.78 -6.92 -5.61
N GLN A 135 -23.59 -5.90 -5.88
CA GLN A 135 -23.73 -5.30 -7.20
C GLN A 135 -23.11 -3.90 -7.19
N TYR A 136 -22.35 -3.58 -8.22
CA TYR A 136 -21.65 -2.31 -8.35
C TYR A 136 -21.88 -1.66 -9.71
N GLU A 137 -21.87 -0.35 -9.71
CA GLU A 137 -21.95 0.48 -10.91
C GLU A 137 -20.90 1.57 -10.90
N ILE A 138 -20.31 1.84 -12.06
CA ILE A 138 -19.40 2.97 -12.29
C ILE A 138 -20.10 3.94 -13.21
N TRP A 139 -20.29 5.16 -12.74
CA TRP A 139 -20.85 6.28 -13.48
C TRP A 139 -19.77 7.28 -13.81
N ARG A 140 -19.90 7.99 -14.93
CA ARG A 140 -19.01 9.10 -15.28
C ARG A 140 -19.81 10.35 -15.65
N ALA A 141 -19.34 11.49 -15.19
CA ALA A 141 -19.97 12.77 -15.47
C ALA A 141 -18.89 13.83 -15.74
N SER A 142 -19.19 14.76 -16.65
CA SER A 142 -18.37 15.97 -16.79
C SER A 142 -18.67 16.91 -15.62
N MET A 143 -17.67 17.66 -15.15
CA MET A 143 -17.89 18.72 -14.15
C MET A 143 -18.71 19.89 -14.69
N THR A 144 -19.10 19.88 -15.98
CA THR A 144 -20.15 20.79 -16.51
C THR A 144 -21.55 20.44 -16.02
N ASP A 145 -21.78 19.20 -15.55
CA ASP A 145 -23.04 18.78 -14.93
C ASP A 145 -23.17 19.35 -13.51
N PRO A 146 -24.20 20.19 -13.22
CA PRO A 146 -24.41 20.75 -11.88
C PRO A 146 -24.60 19.69 -10.79
N ALA A 147 -25.18 18.54 -11.11
CA ALA A 147 -25.39 17.46 -10.15
C ALA A 147 -24.07 16.76 -9.80
N ALA A 148 -23.16 16.60 -10.77
CA ALA A 148 -21.81 16.10 -10.52
C ALA A 148 -21.01 17.07 -9.64
N ARG A 149 -21.07 18.37 -9.91
CA ARG A 149 -20.43 19.40 -9.07
C ARG A 149 -20.96 19.38 -7.65
N ARG A 150 -22.28 19.21 -7.46
CA ARG A 150 -22.85 19.11 -6.10
C ARG A 150 -22.27 17.92 -5.33
N ILE A 151 -22.15 16.74 -5.95
CA ILE A 151 -21.52 15.57 -5.32
C ILE A 151 -20.05 15.85 -5.00
N TRP A 152 -19.31 16.50 -5.92
CA TRP A 152 -17.94 16.91 -5.67
C TRP A 152 -17.82 17.86 -4.46
N THR A 153 -18.59 18.95 -4.43
CA THR A 153 -18.61 19.92 -3.32
C THR A 153 -18.93 19.25 -1.99
N ASN A 154 -19.85 18.28 -2.01
CA ASN A 154 -20.22 17.48 -0.85
C ASN A 154 -19.05 16.63 -0.31
N MET A 155 -18.21 16.08 -1.19
CA MET A 155 -17.20 15.07 -0.82
C MET A 155 -15.75 15.54 -0.87
N LYS A 156 -15.47 16.77 -1.31
CA LYS A 156 -14.10 17.29 -1.50
C LYS A 156 -13.24 17.21 -0.24
N ILE A 157 -13.84 17.33 0.95
CA ILE A 157 -13.10 17.14 2.22
C ILE A 157 -12.48 15.74 2.32
N LEU A 158 -13.10 14.70 1.75
CA LEU A 158 -12.56 13.35 1.77
C LEU A 158 -11.23 13.23 1.03
N THR A 159 -10.97 14.07 0.00
CA THR A 159 -9.64 14.04 -0.64
C THR A 159 -8.57 14.51 0.33
N LEU A 160 -8.85 15.58 1.09
CA LEU A 160 -7.92 16.13 2.07
C LEU A 160 -7.67 15.18 3.25
N LEU A 161 -8.67 14.36 3.58
CA LEU A 161 -8.61 13.45 4.72
C LEU A 161 -7.92 12.10 4.42
N PHE A 162 -7.83 11.71 3.14
CA PHE A 162 -7.39 10.37 2.74
C PHE A 162 -6.31 10.33 1.66
N ILE A 163 -5.99 11.46 1.02
CA ILE A 163 -4.96 11.54 -0.01
C ILE A 163 -3.90 12.55 0.45
N GLU A 164 -2.69 12.06 0.68
CA GLU A 164 -1.55 12.89 1.06
C GLU A 164 -1.23 13.91 -0.03
N GLY A 165 -0.97 15.15 0.37
CA GLY A 165 -0.68 16.26 -0.54
C GLY A 165 -1.86 16.73 -1.38
N ALA A 166 -3.09 16.24 -1.13
CA ALA A 166 -4.24 16.62 -1.93
C ALA A 166 -4.60 18.10 -1.80
N THR A 167 -5.01 18.70 -2.91
CA THR A 167 -5.61 20.04 -2.96
C THR A 167 -6.98 19.97 -3.63
N THR A 168 -7.82 20.96 -3.34
CA THR A 168 -9.13 21.13 -3.99
C THR A 168 -9.11 22.29 -4.99
N GLU A 169 -7.97 22.94 -5.18
CA GLU A 169 -7.80 24.09 -6.06
C GLU A 169 -8.03 23.71 -7.54
N GLY A 170 -8.71 24.59 -8.29
CA GLY A 170 -8.91 24.45 -9.73
C GLY A 170 -10.05 23.50 -10.16
N LEU A 171 -10.62 22.69 -9.27
CA LEU A 171 -11.81 21.86 -9.60
C LEU A 171 -13.12 22.66 -9.59
N ASP A 172 -13.12 23.82 -8.95
CA ASP A 172 -14.24 24.75 -8.89
C ASP A 172 -14.13 25.91 -9.91
N ASP A 173 -13.12 25.87 -10.80
CA ASP A 173 -12.92 26.86 -11.86
C ASP A 173 -13.82 26.59 -13.09
N GLU A 174 -14.79 27.49 -13.31
CA GLU A 174 -15.75 27.40 -14.41
C GLU A 174 -15.11 27.31 -15.79
N GLU A 175 -13.91 27.87 -15.98
CA GLU A 175 -13.19 27.82 -17.26
C GLU A 175 -12.61 26.44 -17.58
N THR A 176 -12.59 25.53 -16.61
CA THR A 176 -11.96 24.20 -16.73
C THR A 176 -12.90 23.03 -16.51
N PHE A 177 -14.19 23.27 -16.20
CA PHE A 177 -15.18 22.23 -15.93
C PHE A 177 -15.33 21.20 -17.06
N ASP A 178 -15.16 21.62 -18.31
CA ASP A 178 -15.22 20.72 -19.47
C ASP A 178 -14.03 19.75 -19.53
N ARG A 179 -12.90 20.09 -18.89
CA ARG A 179 -11.68 19.27 -18.82
C ARG A 179 -11.68 18.28 -17.67
N TRP A 180 -12.50 18.50 -16.66
CA TRP A 180 -12.65 17.60 -15.53
C TRP A 180 -13.74 16.57 -15.78
N THR A 181 -13.40 15.30 -15.57
CA THR A 181 -14.36 14.19 -15.55
C THR A 181 -14.34 13.55 -14.17
N LEU A 182 -15.52 13.32 -13.61
CA LEU A 182 -15.75 12.65 -12.34
C LEU A 182 -16.26 11.23 -12.59
N TYR A 183 -15.56 10.24 -12.05
CA TYR A 183 -15.97 8.84 -12.04
C TYR A 183 -16.46 8.47 -10.63
N LEU A 184 -17.63 7.85 -10.54
CA LEU A 184 -18.28 7.51 -9.28
C LEU A 184 -18.55 6.01 -9.25
N LEU A 185 -18.01 5.32 -8.25
CA LEU A 185 -18.25 3.90 -7.99
C LEU A 185 -19.31 3.76 -6.90
N TYR A 186 -20.40 3.06 -7.20
CA TYR A 186 -21.51 2.81 -6.28
C TYR A 186 -21.66 1.33 -5.98
N ASP A 187 -21.92 0.98 -4.71
CA ASP A 187 -22.62 -0.25 -4.32
C ASP A 187 -24.13 -0.01 -4.54
N VAL A 188 -24.73 -0.83 -5.40
CA VAL A 188 -26.14 -0.78 -5.78
C VAL A 188 -26.89 -2.05 -5.34
N THR A 189 -26.35 -2.77 -4.36
CA THR A 189 -26.96 -3.97 -3.82
C THR A 189 -28.38 -3.67 -3.31
N PRO A 190 -29.41 -4.45 -3.73
CA PRO A 190 -30.79 -4.18 -3.33
C PRO A 190 -30.97 -4.12 -1.82
N ILE A 191 -31.57 -3.02 -1.35
CA ILE A 191 -31.89 -2.78 0.06
C ILE A 191 -33.31 -3.25 0.41
N ALA A 192 -33.60 -3.39 1.70
CA ALA A 192 -34.88 -3.90 2.19
C ALA A 192 -36.06 -3.00 1.82
N ASP A 193 -35.90 -1.68 1.98
CA ASP A 193 -36.91 -0.69 1.57
C ASP A 193 -36.72 -0.33 0.08
N LYS A 194 -37.61 -0.88 -0.75
CA LYS A 194 -37.60 -0.67 -2.21
C LYS A 194 -38.05 0.72 -2.65
N ALA A 195 -38.57 1.56 -1.75
CA ALA A 195 -38.93 2.93 -2.06
C ALA A 195 -37.73 3.89 -2.01
N LEU A 196 -36.60 3.43 -1.46
CA LEU A 196 -35.39 4.23 -1.29
C LEU A 196 -34.33 3.91 -2.33
N SER A 197 -33.48 4.90 -2.61
CA SER A 197 -32.30 4.73 -3.47
C SER A 197 -31.34 3.66 -2.90
N PRO A 198 -30.97 2.63 -3.70
CA PRO A 198 -30.00 1.61 -3.27
C PRO A 198 -28.56 2.11 -3.33
N TYR A 199 -28.30 3.21 -4.03
CA TYR A 199 -26.96 3.72 -4.29
C TYR A 199 -26.25 4.12 -3.00
N THR A 200 -25.07 3.54 -2.80
CA THR A 200 -24.12 3.90 -1.74
C THR A 200 -22.76 4.13 -2.40
N LEU A 201 -22.24 5.35 -2.34
CA LEU A 201 -20.93 5.65 -2.93
C LEU A 201 -19.86 4.82 -2.22
N ALA A 202 -19.07 4.08 -3.00
CA ALA A 202 -17.99 3.22 -2.54
C ALA A 202 -16.60 3.79 -2.89
N GLY A 203 -16.52 4.67 -3.88
CA GLY A 203 -15.29 5.35 -4.27
C GLY A 203 -15.51 6.32 -5.43
N PHE A 204 -14.48 7.08 -5.76
CA PHE A 204 -14.49 7.99 -6.90
C PHE A 204 -13.09 8.23 -7.45
N SER A 205 -13.04 8.82 -8.64
CA SER A 205 -11.82 9.38 -9.20
C SER A 205 -12.11 10.60 -10.07
N THR A 206 -11.17 11.52 -10.13
CA THR A 206 -11.21 12.65 -11.06
C THR A 206 -10.12 12.51 -12.12
N THR A 207 -10.42 12.95 -13.34
CA THR A 207 -9.42 13.07 -14.39
C THR A 207 -9.43 14.46 -15.00
N TYR A 208 -8.25 14.97 -15.34
CA TYR A 208 -8.09 16.28 -15.96
C TYR A 208 -7.47 16.17 -17.35
N ARG A 209 -8.13 16.76 -18.36
CA ARG A 209 -7.61 16.84 -19.73
C ARG A 209 -6.74 18.08 -19.91
N SER A 210 -5.44 17.85 -20.09
CA SER A 210 -4.46 18.88 -20.41
C SER A 210 -4.11 18.86 -21.89
N TRP A 211 -4.24 20.00 -22.55
CA TRP A 211 -3.75 20.18 -23.92
C TRP A 211 -2.23 19.94 -23.99
N ILE A 212 -1.76 19.32 -25.08
CA ILE A 212 -0.34 19.21 -25.38
C ILE A 212 -0.03 19.79 -26.75
N PHE A 213 1.18 20.35 -26.88
CA PHE A 213 1.64 20.90 -28.14
C PHE A 213 1.71 19.79 -29.22
N PRO A 214 1.01 19.94 -30.36
CA PRO A 214 0.88 18.89 -31.35
C PRO A 214 2.12 18.80 -32.25
N THR A 215 3.18 18.14 -31.77
CA THR A 215 4.32 17.77 -32.62
C THR A 215 3.86 16.83 -33.74
N PHE A 216 4.66 16.67 -34.81
CA PHE A 216 4.33 15.72 -35.88
C PHE A 216 4.14 14.28 -35.39
N GLU A 217 4.87 13.89 -34.36
CA GLU A 217 4.73 12.59 -33.71
C GLU A 217 3.40 12.47 -32.99
N ILE A 218 3.10 13.42 -32.09
CA ILE A 218 1.85 13.46 -31.34
C ILE A 218 0.63 13.51 -32.27
N ALA A 219 0.70 14.34 -33.31
CA ALA A 219 -0.41 14.52 -34.24
C ALA A 219 -0.63 13.27 -35.12
N ARG A 220 0.40 12.45 -35.38
CA ARG A 220 0.23 11.11 -36.00
C ARG A 220 -0.34 10.10 -35.01
N ALA A 221 0.19 10.04 -33.79
CA ALA A 221 -0.29 9.14 -32.74
C ALA A 221 -1.76 9.40 -32.39
N THR A 222 -2.19 10.67 -32.43
CA THR A 222 -3.59 11.09 -32.20
C THR A 222 -4.45 11.12 -33.48
N LYS A 223 -3.96 10.53 -34.58
CA LYS A 223 -4.67 10.41 -35.88
C LYS A 223 -5.14 11.74 -36.50
N GLN A 224 -4.53 12.86 -36.11
CA GLN A 224 -4.74 14.16 -36.71
C GLN A 224 -3.91 14.36 -37.99
N LEU A 225 -2.88 13.52 -38.19
CA LEU A 225 -2.08 13.42 -39.41
C LEU A 225 -2.19 12.01 -40.00
N PRO A 226 -2.23 11.87 -41.34
CA PRO A 226 -2.00 10.57 -41.96
C PRO A 226 -0.59 10.08 -41.62
N SER A 227 -0.45 8.77 -41.37
CA SER A 227 0.86 8.12 -41.25
C SER A 227 1.67 8.38 -42.53
N PRO A 228 2.98 8.70 -42.42
CA PRO A 228 3.80 8.84 -43.62
C PRO A 228 3.76 7.52 -44.40
N ALA A 229 3.70 7.59 -45.72
CA ALA A 229 3.85 6.40 -46.54
C ALA A 229 5.19 5.73 -46.19
N GLU A 230 5.22 4.39 -46.16
CA GLU A 230 6.47 3.61 -46.07
C GLU A 230 7.37 4.01 -47.25
N SER A 231 8.26 4.98 -47.05
CA SER A 231 9.12 5.46 -48.13
C SER A 231 10.43 4.70 -48.11
N SER A 232 10.55 3.73 -49.01
CA SER A 232 11.83 3.50 -49.67
C SER A 232 12.12 4.73 -50.53
N ASN A 233 13.06 5.57 -50.08
CA ASN A 233 13.63 6.74 -50.75
C ASN A 233 12.81 8.06 -50.66
N GLY A 234 12.97 8.77 -49.54
CA GLY A 234 13.62 10.08 -49.58
C GLY A 234 12.84 11.32 -50.05
N ASP A 235 11.51 11.32 -50.10
CA ASP A 235 10.76 12.59 -50.18
C ASP A 235 9.52 12.52 -49.28
N SER A 236 9.65 13.04 -48.05
CA SER A 236 8.51 13.20 -47.15
C SER A 236 7.63 14.31 -47.70
N GLY A 237 6.51 13.97 -48.32
CA GLY A 237 5.52 14.94 -48.81
C GLY A 237 5.21 15.98 -47.74
N LYS A 238 5.37 17.27 -48.08
CA LYS A 238 5.07 18.39 -47.19
C LYS A 238 3.62 18.30 -46.71
N TYR A 239 3.45 18.02 -45.42
CA TYR A 239 2.16 18.08 -44.76
C TYR A 239 1.60 19.51 -44.83
N THR A 240 0.34 19.64 -45.26
CA THR A 240 -0.41 20.90 -45.18
C THR A 240 -1.50 20.72 -44.12
N PRO A 241 -1.48 21.46 -43.01
CA PRO A 241 -2.51 21.36 -41.97
C PRO A 241 -3.92 21.60 -42.50
N PRO A 242 -4.96 21.00 -41.92
CA PRO A 242 -6.34 21.42 -42.19
C PRO A 242 -6.43 22.92 -41.92
N ARG A 243 -6.79 23.68 -42.96
CA ARG A 243 -6.90 25.13 -42.89
C ARG A 243 -8.18 25.44 -42.11
N LEU A 244 -8.03 25.90 -40.88
CA LEU A 244 -9.12 26.58 -40.17
C LEU A 244 -9.59 27.76 -41.03
N ASN A 245 -10.90 27.89 -41.21
CA ASN A 245 -11.51 28.96 -41.97
C ASN A 245 -11.23 30.30 -41.26
N GLN A 246 -10.57 31.23 -41.94
CA GLN A 246 -10.36 32.59 -41.44
C GLN A 246 -11.38 33.53 -42.06
N ASP A 247 -11.94 34.41 -41.24
CA ASP A 247 -12.71 35.54 -41.74
C ASP A 247 -11.76 36.47 -42.53
N PRO A 248 -12.05 36.77 -43.81
CA PRO A 248 -11.13 37.49 -44.69
C PRO A 248 -10.98 38.98 -44.35
N HIS A 249 -11.78 39.53 -43.43
CA HIS A 249 -11.73 40.94 -43.04
C HIS A 249 -11.09 41.16 -41.67
N THR A 250 -11.30 40.23 -40.74
CA THR A 250 -10.78 40.29 -39.36
C THR A 250 -9.57 39.38 -39.14
N PHE A 251 -9.30 38.44 -40.07
CA PHE A 251 -8.28 37.40 -39.97
C PHE A 251 -8.46 36.46 -38.77
N LEU A 252 -9.61 36.50 -38.10
CA LEU A 252 -9.94 35.60 -37.00
C LEU A 252 -10.40 34.25 -37.53
N PHE A 253 -10.03 33.17 -36.85
CA PHE A 253 -10.54 31.85 -37.17
C PHE A 253 -12.04 31.78 -36.83
N THR A 254 -12.84 31.32 -37.80
CA THR A 254 -14.30 31.19 -37.70
C THR A 254 -14.73 29.81 -37.17
N ASP A 255 -13.86 28.80 -37.29
CA ASP A 255 -14.09 27.48 -36.71
C ASP A 255 -13.83 27.53 -35.18
N LYS A 256 -14.82 27.14 -34.38
CA LYS A 256 -14.61 26.89 -32.95
C LYS A 256 -13.87 25.56 -32.80
N LEU A 257 -12.66 25.61 -32.25
CA LEU A 257 -11.90 24.42 -31.88
C LEU A 257 -12.52 23.81 -30.63
N ASP A 258 -13.01 22.57 -30.72
CA ASP A 258 -13.35 21.79 -29.54
C ASP A 258 -12.04 21.36 -28.87
N LEU A 259 -11.72 21.98 -27.73
CA LEU A 259 -10.48 21.71 -27.00
C LEU A 259 -10.41 20.24 -26.55
N LEU A 260 -11.55 19.58 -26.33
CA LEU A 260 -11.61 18.17 -25.98
C LEU A 260 -11.24 17.24 -27.14
N GLN A 261 -11.21 17.76 -28.38
CA GLN A 261 -10.81 17.04 -29.60
C GLN A 261 -9.41 17.43 -30.11
N THR A 262 -8.60 18.05 -29.26
CA THR A 262 -7.21 18.39 -29.55
C THR A 262 -6.25 17.43 -28.85
N PRO A 263 -5.00 17.27 -29.32
CA PRO A 263 -4.07 16.35 -28.70
C PRO A 263 -3.85 16.71 -27.24
N SER A 264 -4.07 15.72 -26.38
CA SER A 264 -4.15 15.94 -24.95
C SER A 264 -3.52 14.80 -24.15
N ARG A 265 -3.17 15.10 -22.91
CA ARG A 265 -2.95 14.11 -21.85
C ARG A 265 -4.15 14.12 -20.92
N GLU A 266 -4.61 12.95 -20.51
CA GLU A 266 -5.70 12.85 -19.53
C GLU A 266 -5.15 12.25 -18.25
N ARG A 267 -4.92 13.13 -17.27
CA ARG A 267 -4.29 12.78 -16.01
C ARG A 267 -5.34 12.26 -15.04
N ILE A 268 -5.13 11.08 -14.46
CA ILE A 268 -5.86 10.65 -13.27
C ILE A 268 -5.31 11.46 -12.09
N SER A 269 -6.16 12.21 -11.42
CA SER A 269 -5.79 13.15 -10.36
C SER A 269 -6.13 12.55 -8.99
N GLN A 270 -7.34 12.78 -8.46
CA GLN A 270 -7.76 12.16 -7.21
C GLN A 270 -8.31 10.76 -7.47
N PHE A 271 -7.96 9.80 -6.61
CA PHE A 271 -8.48 8.44 -6.66
C PHE A 271 -8.66 7.90 -5.24
N LEU A 272 -9.91 7.59 -4.86
CA LEU A 272 -10.23 7.13 -3.53
C LEU A 272 -11.26 6.00 -3.57
N ILE A 273 -10.95 4.90 -2.89
CA ILE A 273 -11.97 3.94 -2.44
C ILE A 273 -12.21 4.24 -0.97
N ILE A 274 -13.47 4.45 -0.58
CA ILE A 274 -13.82 4.80 0.80
C ILE A 274 -13.41 3.63 1.72
N PRO A 275 -12.81 3.86 2.89
CA PRO A 275 -12.15 2.81 3.69
C PRO A 275 -12.92 1.49 3.88
N PRO A 276 -14.24 1.47 4.16
CA PRO A 276 -15.01 0.21 4.30
C PRO A 276 -15.11 -0.63 3.02
N TYR A 277 -14.79 -0.04 1.86
CA TYR A 277 -14.80 -0.68 0.54
C TYR A 277 -13.40 -1.06 0.05
N GLN A 278 -12.34 -0.71 0.80
CA GLN A 278 -10.97 -1.08 0.46
C GLN A 278 -10.71 -2.59 0.65
N GLY A 279 -9.60 -3.09 0.08
CA GLY A 279 -9.23 -4.52 0.14
C GLY A 279 -10.10 -5.45 -0.72
N GLN A 280 -11.14 -4.94 -1.39
CA GLN A 280 -12.11 -5.74 -2.15
C GLN A 280 -11.87 -5.73 -3.66
N SER A 281 -10.69 -5.32 -4.14
CA SER A 281 -10.36 -5.15 -5.58
C SER A 281 -11.22 -4.13 -6.35
N LEU A 282 -12.03 -3.32 -5.64
CA LEU A 282 -12.84 -2.26 -6.25
C LEU A 282 -11.98 -1.15 -6.90
N GLY A 283 -10.81 -0.85 -6.32
CA GLY A 283 -9.84 0.07 -6.91
C GLY A 283 -9.41 -0.33 -8.32
N SER A 284 -9.00 -1.60 -8.52
CA SER A 284 -8.66 -2.08 -9.86
C SER A 284 -9.84 -2.01 -10.83
N ARG A 285 -11.07 -2.32 -10.39
CA ARG A 285 -12.26 -2.24 -11.27
C ARG A 285 -12.54 -0.80 -11.72
N LEU A 286 -12.40 0.17 -10.82
CA LEU A 286 -12.57 1.59 -11.14
C LEU A 286 -11.47 2.06 -12.10
N TYR A 287 -10.21 1.73 -11.81
CA TYR A 287 -9.07 2.06 -12.66
C TYR A 287 -9.20 1.45 -14.07
N ASP A 288 -9.50 0.14 -14.16
CA ASP A 288 -9.67 -0.59 -15.42
C ASP A 288 -10.73 0.06 -16.30
N MET A 289 -11.84 0.51 -15.71
CA MET A 289 -12.90 1.22 -16.43
C MET A 289 -12.37 2.55 -16.98
N ILE A 290 -11.78 3.38 -16.11
CA ILE A 290 -11.23 4.70 -16.50
C ILE A 290 -10.22 4.51 -17.63
N PHE A 291 -9.25 3.62 -17.45
CA PHE A 291 -8.23 3.35 -18.45
C PHE A 291 -8.84 2.87 -19.78
N LYS A 292 -9.80 1.93 -19.73
CA LYS A 292 -10.53 1.44 -20.91
C LYS A 292 -11.30 2.56 -21.62
N ASP A 293 -11.89 3.49 -20.90
CA ASP A 293 -12.53 4.65 -21.53
C ASP A 293 -11.48 5.53 -22.24
N LEU A 294 -10.43 5.92 -21.53
CA LEU A 294 -9.42 6.86 -22.03
C LEU A 294 -8.61 6.28 -23.21
N VAL A 295 -8.30 4.98 -23.20
CA VAL A 295 -7.55 4.34 -24.29
C VAL A 295 -8.32 4.35 -25.61
N THR A 296 -9.66 4.43 -25.58
CA THR A 296 -10.47 4.50 -26.81
C THR A 296 -10.53 5.90 -27.44
N LYS A 297 -10.26 6.97 -26.67
CA LYS A 297 -10.42 8.37 -27.13
C LYS A 297 -9.28 8.81 -28.06
N PRO A 298 -9.51 9.10 -29.36
CA PRO A 298 -8.44 9.25 -30.35
C PRO A 298 -7.48 10.43 -30.09
N PHE A 299 -7.92 11.45 -29.36
CA PHE A 299 -7.14 12.66 -29.09
C PHE A 299 -6.28 12.57 -27.82
N ILE A 300 -6.43 11.51 -27.03
CA ILE A 300 -5.58 11.25 -25.87
C ILE A 300 -4.30 10.60 -26.38
N TYR A 301 -3.17 11.26 -26.11
CA TYR A 301 -1.83 10.77 -26.40
C TYR A 301 -1.31 9.88 -25.27
N GLU A 302 -1.48 10.31 -24.02
CA GLU A 302 -1.00 9.58 -22.83
C GLU A 302 -1.97 9.74 -21.64
N ILE A 303 -1.95 8.74 -20.76
CA ILE A 303 -2.73 8.68 -19.52
C ILE A 303 -1.77 8.71 -18.31
N PRO A 304 -1.34 9.91 -17.87
CA PRO A 304 -0.55 10.06 -16.66
C PRO A 304 -1.39 9.92 -15.39
N VAL A 305 -0.71 9.77 -14.26
CA VAL A 305 -1.29 9.82 -12.92
C VAL A 305 -0.55 10.90 -12.16
N GLU A 306 -1.29 11.73 -11.43
CA GLU A 306 -0.75 12.76 -10.55
C GLU A 306 -0.25 12.12 -9.26
N ASP A 307 1.04 12.27 -8.99
CA ASP A 307 1.71 11.87 -7.75
C ASP A 307 1.16 10.59 -7.09
N PRO A 308 1.22 9.44 -7.78
CA PRO A 308 0.61 8.20 -7.30
C PRO A 308 1.25 7.74 -6.00
N SER A 309 0.42 7.26 -5.07
CA SER A 309 0.90 6.56 -3.87
C SER A 309 1.43 5.17 -4.22
N GLU A 310 2.26 4.58 -3.35
CA GLU A 310 2.78 3.21 -3.51
C GLU A 310 1.64 2.18 -3.68
N ALA A 311 0.52 2.37 -2.95
CA ALA A 311 -0.66 1.52 -3.07
C ALA A 311 -1.37 1.68 -4.42
N PHE A 312 -1.39 2.90 -4.98
CA PHE A 312 -1.93 3.13 -6.31
C PHE A 312 -1.03 2.51 -7.38
N ASP A 313 0.29 2.74 -7.33
CA ASP A 313 1.26 2.15 -8.26
C ASP A 313 1.18 0.62 -8.26
N ALA A 314 1.04 0.03 -7.08
CA ALA A 314 0.81 -1.39 -6.91
C ALA A 314 -0.42 -1.90 -7.67
N MET A 315 -1.56 -1.23 -7.48
CA MET A 315 -2.82 -1.58 -8.15
C MET A 315 -2.73 -1.35 -9.66
N ARG A 316 -2.10 -0.25 -10.08
CA ARG A 316 -1.87 0.12 -11.47
C ARG A 316 -1.03 -0.93 -12.19
N ASP A 317 0.05 -1.40 -11.57
CA ASP A 317 0.90 -2.44 -12.15
C ASP A 317 0.12 -3.73 -12.46
N TYR A 318 -0.72 -4.18 -11.53
CA TYR A 318 -1.58 -5.36 -11.74
C TYR A 318 -2.57 -5.14 -12.90
N SER A 319 -3.13 -3.95 -13.00
CA SER A 319 -4.13 -3.59 -14.01
C SER A 319 -3.49 -3.45 -15.40
N ASP A 320 -2.41 -2.67 -15.49
CA ASP A 320 -1.66 -2.41 -16.72
C ASP A 320 -1.06 -3.70 -17.30
N ILE A 321 -0.43 -4.55 -16.49
CA ILE A 321 0.15 -5.80 -17.00
C ILE A 321 -0.92 -6.78 -17.47
N THR A 322 -2.09 -6.79 -16.81
CA THR A 322 -3.22 -7.64 -17.20
C THR A 322 -3.78 -7.16 -18.54
N TYR A 323 -4.00 -5.85 -18.70
CA TYR A 323 -4.41 -5.25 -19.96
C TYR A 323 -3.41 -5.50 -21.08
N LEU A 324 -2.13 -5.19 -20.86
CA LEU A 324 -1.07 -5.34 -21.88
C LEU A 324 -0.94 -6.79 -22.35
N ARG A 325 -1.05 -7.76 -21.43
CA ARG A 325 -1.06 -9.18 -21.77
C ARG A 325 -2.31 -9.62 -22.55
N THR A 326 -3.33 -8.77 -22.75
CA THR A 326 -4.41 -9.07 -23.72
C THR A 326 -4.01 -8.78 -25.16
N LEU A 327 -2.94 -7.99 -25.38
CA LEU A 327 -2.50 -7.57 -26.70
C LEU A 327 -1.52 -8.60 -27.29
N PRO A 328 -1.79 -9.17 -28.48
CA PRO A 328 -0.89 -10.13 -29.11
C PRO A 328 0.52 -9.58 -29.32
N ALA A 329 0.63 -8.32 -29.76
CA ALA A 329 1.92 -7.66 -29.98
C ALA A 329 2.78 -7.56 -28.70
N PHE A 330 2.15 -7.45 -27.53
CA PHE A 330 2.83 -7.40 -26.25
C PHE A 330 3.21 -8.81 -25.75
N GLN A 331 2.34 -9.80 -25.91
CA GLN A 331 2.64 -11.20 -25.54
C GLN A 331 3.81 -11.78 -26.34
N GLU A 332 3.99 -11.35 -27.60
CA GLU A 332 5.08 -11.78 -28.47
C GLU A 332 6.44 -11.15 -28.12
N LEU A 333 6.49 -10.20 -27.16
CA LEU A 333 7.74 -9.59 -26.76
C LEU A 333 8.68 -10.64 -26.17
N SER A 334 9.95 -10.55 -26.54
CA SER A 334 10.99 -11.45 -26.07
C SER A 334 12.30 -10.69 -25.88
N ILE A 335 13.11 -11.16 -24.94
CA ILE A 335 14.44 -10.60 -24.73
C ILE A 335 15.38 -11.16 -25.79
N ALA A 336 16.16 -10.30 -26.45
CA ALA A 336 17.20 -10.73 -27.36
C ALA A 336 18.17 -11.69 -26.66
N SER A 337 18.39 -12.88 -27.24
CA SER A 337 19.29 -13.88 -26.65
C SER A 337 20.76 -13.68 -27.06
N ASN A 338 21.00 -12.87 -28.09
CA ASN A 338 22.29 -12.46 -28.63
C ASN A 338 22.16 -11.06 -29.22
N LEU A 339 23.21 -10.25 -29.12
CA LEU A 339 23.31 -8.94 -29.76
C LEU A 339 24.56 -8.86 -30.63
N PRO A 340 24.57 -8.01 -31.67
CA PRO A 340 25.77 -7.75 -32.46
C PRO A 340 26.94 -7.32 -31.53
N PRO A 341 28.17 -7.81 -31.75
CA PRO A 341 29.32 -7.44 -30.93
C PRO A 341 29.57 -5.91 -30.86
N GLU A 342 29.18 -5.19 -31.91
CA GLU A 342 29.28 -3.73 -31.98
C GLU A 342 28.39 -3.02 -30.96
N SER A 343 27.20 -3.57 -30.68
CA SER A 343 26.27 -3.04 -29.68
C SER A 343 26.69 -3.35 -28.24
N MET A 344 27.70 -4.21 -28.06
CA MET A 344 28.23 -4.65 -26.76
C MET A 344 29.64 -4.10 -26.47
N ARG A 345 30.13 -3.14 -27.27
CA ARG A 345 31.37 -2.43 -26.95
C ARG A 345 31.17 -1.57 -25.71
N LYS A 346 32.24 -1.36 -24.93
CA LYS A 346 32.18 -0.59 -23.68
C LYS A 346 31.78 0.87 -23.86
N ASP A 347 31.99 1.42 -25.05
CA ASP A 347 31.69 2.79 -25.46
C ASP A 347 30.37 2.92 -26.25
N ALA A 348 29.70 1.78 -26.54
CA ALA A 348 28.44 1.80 -27.25
C ALA A 348 27.27 2.13 -26.30
N PRO A 349 26.27 2.89 -26.76
CA PRO A 349 25.04 3.09 -25.99
C PRO A 349 24.31 1.76 -25.82
N ILE A 350 23.71 1.54 -24.65
CA ILE A 350 22.97 0.30 -24.35
C ILE A 350 21.74 0.23 -25.28
N PRO A 351 21.62 -0.81 -26.13
CA PRO A 351 20.56 -0.90 -27.14
C PRO A 351 19.26 -1.42 -26.52
N ARG A 352 18.69 -0.64 -25.61
CA ARG A 352 17.57 -1.06 -24.75
C ARG A 352 16.35 -1.57 -25.52
N ASP A 353 15.94 -0.89 -26.57
CA ASP A 353 14.76 -1.29 -27.35
C ASP A 353 15.03 -2.55 -28.19
N GLN A 354 16.28 -2.78 -28.60
CA GLN A 354 16.68 -4.04 -29.24
C GLN A 354 16.67 -5.19 -28.23
N ILE A 355 17.13 -4.92 -26.99
CA ILE A 355 17.12 -5.91 -25.91
C ILE A 355 15.68 -6.34 -25.58
N LEU A 356 14.79 -5.39 -25.34
CA LEU A 356 13.44 -5.64 -24.82
C LEU A 356 12.43 -5.95 -25.93
N GLY A 357 12.58 -5.35 -27.12
CA GLY A 357 11.66 -5.52 -28.24
C GLY A 357 12.05 -6.65 -29.20
N ASN A 358 13.34 -7.00 -29.28
CA ASN A 358 13.87 -8.04 -30.18
C ASN A 358 13.30 -7.95 -31.61
N GLY A 359 13.34 -6.75 -32.19
CA GLY A 359 12.82 -6.45 -33.54
C GLY A 359 11.37 -5.95 -33.58
N LYS A 360 10.70 -5.81 -32.43
CA LYS A 360 9.39 -5.15 -32.31
C LYS A 360 9.54 -3.66 -32.00
N ASP A 361 8.63 -2.85 -32.52
CA ASP A 361 8.56 -1.41 -32.26
C ASP A 361 7.82 -1.14 -30.94
N LEU A 362 8.60 -0.94 -29.87
CA LEU A 362 8.06 -0.67 -28.53
C LEU A 362 7.38 0.70 -28.42
N GLU A 363 7.81 1.68 -29.20
CA GLU A 363 7.23 3.03 -29.15
C GLU A 363 5.87 3.06 -29.84
N ALA A 364 5.72 2.37 -30.97
CA ALA A 364 4.42 2.19 -31.60
C ALA A 364 3.42 1.50 -30.66
N LEU A 365 3.85 0.44 -29.96
CA LEU A 365 3.01 -0.27 -28.98
C LEU A 365 2.67 0.61 -27.77
N ARG A 366 3.63 1.42 -27.29
CA ARG A 366 3.38 2.40 -26.23
C ARG A 366 2.36 3.45 -26.66
N GLN A 367 2.47 3.99 -27.86
CA GLN A 367 1.52 4.96 -28.41
C GLN A 367 0.11 4.38 -28.57
N GLU A 368 -0.01 3.11 -28.98
CA GLU A 368 -1.29 2.40 -29.06
C GLU A 368 -1.95 2.24 -27.68
N THR A 369 -1.15 1.91 -26.66
CA THR A 369 -1.64 1.69 -25.29
C THR A 369 -1.86 2.98 -24.50
N LYS A 370 -1.26 4.10 -24.93
CA LYS A 370 -1.28 5.43 -24.27
C LYS A 370 -0.73 5.43 -22.84
N ILE A 371 -0.03 4.38 -22.45
CA ILE A 371 0.64 4.32 -21.16
C ILE A 371 1.87 5.21 -21.21
N VAL A 372 2.08 6.02 -20.16
CA VAL A 372 3.26 6.88 -20.04
C VAL A 372 4.53 6.04 -20.11
N SER A 373 5.55 6.53 -20.81
CA SER A 373 6.77 5.77 -21.12
C SER A 373 7.38 5.05 -19.92
N ARG A 374 7.51 5.72 -18.76
CA ARG A 374 8.04 5.11 -17.54
C ARG A 374 7.26 3.86 -17.13
N GLN A 375 5.94 3.95 -17.10
CA GLN A 375 5.06 2.87 -16.69
C GLN A 375 5.03 1.75 -17.74
N PHE A 376 4.92 2.09 -19.02
CA PHE A 376 4.90 1.10 -20.10
C PHE A 376 6.16 0.22 -20.07
N TYR A 377 7.31 0.86 -19.96
CA TYR A 377 8.58 0.16 -19.94
C TYR A 377 8.80 -0.67 -18.67
N ARG A 378 8.28 -0.21 -17.53
CA ARG A 378 8.22 -1.00 -16.30
C ARG A 378 7.40 -2.28 -16.50
N MET A 379 6.26 -2.20 -17.20
CA MET A 379 5.44 -3.37 -17.54
C MET A 379 6.09 -4.29 -18.57
N VAL A 380 6.81 -3.76 -19.56
CA VAL A 380 7.63 -4.56 -20.49
C VAL A 380 8.69 -5.35 -19.71
N GLU A 381 9.39 -4.70 -18.78
CA GLU A 381 10.41 -5.34 -17.94
C GLU A 381 9.80 -6.43 -17.04
N LEU A 382 8.65 -6.17 -16.40
CA LEU A 382 7.89 -7.14 -15.61
C LEU A 382 7.44 -8.35 -16.46
N HIS A 383 6.89 -8.11 -17.65
CA HIS A 383 6.49 -9.15 -18.57
C HIS A 383 7.68 -10.01 -19.01
N LEU A 384 8.76 -9.38 -19.44
CA LEU A 384 9.94 -10.09 -19.93
C LEU A 384 10.65 -10.87 -18.83
N LEU A 385 10.69 -10.37 -17.58
CA LEU A 385 11.19 -11.14 -16.44
C LEU A 385 10.37 -12.42 -16.25
N SER A 386 9.05 -12.34 -16.38
CA SER A 386 8.16 -13.52 -16.26
C SER A 386 8.44 -14.61 -17.28
N THR A 387 9.02 -14.26 -18.44
CA THR A 387 9.40 -15.23 -19.49
C THR A 387 10.73 -15.94 -19.21
N ILE A 388 11.48 -15.53 -18.17
CA ILE A 388 12.72 -16.17 -17.72
C ILE A 388 12.37 -17.09 -16.54
N PRO A 389 12.76 -18.37 -16.53
CA PRO A 389 12.49 -19.25 -15.39
C PRO A 389 13.17 -18.75 -14.08
N PRO A 390 12.52 -18.87 -12.90
CA PRO A 390 13.04 -18.33 -11.63
C PRO A 390 14.46 -18.77 -11.28
N ASN A 391 14.82 -20.03 -11.54
CA ASN A 391 16.16 -20.56 -11.31
C ASN A 391 17.27 -19.88 -12.14
N HIS A 392 16.92 -19.13 -13.19
CA HIS A 392 17.86 -18.36 -14.01
C HIS A 392 17.94 -16.88 -13.61
N ARG A 393 17.10 -16.40 -12.68
CA ARG A 393 17.00 -14.99 -12.27
C ARG A 393 18.00 -14.57 -11.18
N SER A 394 19.03 -15.37 -10.93
CA SER A 394 20.06 -15.06 -9.92
C SER A 394 21.16 -14.13 -10.44
N ARG A 395 21.59 -13.15 -9.63
CA ARG A 395 22.77 -12.32 -9.89
C ARG A 395 24.10 -13.11 -9.84
N ALA A 396 24.10 -14.34 -9.31
CA ALA A 396 25.31 -15.13 -9.17
C ALA A 396 26.04 -15.30 -10.51
N ARG A 397 27.32 -14.91 -10.54
CA ARG A 397 28.20 -15.00 -11.72
C ARG A 397 27.66 -14.24 -12.95
N ILE A 398 26.98 -13.11 -12.75
CA ILE A 398 26.34 -12.30 -13.82
C ILE A 398 27.27 -11.99 -15.01
N THR A 399 28.56 -11.72 -14.76
CA THR A 399 29.55 -11.43 -15.82
C THR A 399 29.82 -12.62 -16.75
N ARG A 400 29.58 -13.85 -16.29
CA ARG A 400 29.69 -15.07 -17.11
C ARG A 400 28.40 -15.34 -17.91
N LYS A 401 27.26 -14.83 -17.46
CA LYS A 401 25.95 -15.09 -18.06
C LYS A 401 25.82 -14.54 -19.48
N ALA A 402 26.46 -13.40 -19.78
CA ALA A 402 26.51 -12.82 -21.13
C ALA A 402 27.05 -13.77 -22.22
N LYS A 403 27.90 -14.73 -21.83
CA LYS A 403 28.52 -15.73 -22.73
C LYS A 403 28.11 -17.16 -22.35
N SER A 404 27.08 -17.33 -21.52
CA SER A 404 26.59 -18.66 -21.12
C SER A 404 26.09 -19.42 -22.35
N SER A 405 26.25 -20.74 -22.37
CA SER A 405 25.61 -21.60 -23.38
C SER A 405 24.09 -21.67 -23.18
N ASN A 406 23.61 -21.47 -21.96
CA ASN A 406 22.19 -21.43 -21.64
C ASN A 406 21.56 -20.10 -22.08
N GLU A 407 20.46 -20.18 -22.83
CA GLU A 407 19.77 -19.02 -23.37
C GLU A 407 19.09 -18.15 -22.30
N ASN A 408 18.52 -18.76 -21.27
CA ASN A 408 17.85 -18.04 -20.18
C ASN A 408 18.84 -17.22 -19.35
N ASP A 409 20.07 -17.72 -19.17
CA ASP A 409 21.14 -16.94 -18.52
C ASP A 409 21.50 -15.69 -19.33
N ARG A 410 21.62 -15.83 -20.66
CA ARG A 410 21.91 -14.70 -21.56
C ARG A 410 20.76 -13.69 -21.54
N ARG A 411 19.52 -14.16 -21.64
CA ARG A 411 18.30 -13.32 -21.55
C ARG A 411 18.24 -12.57 -20.22
N TYR A 412 18.53 -13.22 -19.10
CA TYR A 412 18.57 -12.57 -17.79
C TYR A 412 19.67 -11.50 -17.71
N TYR A 413 20.85 -11.76 -18.26
CA TYR A 413 21.91 -10.75 -18.34
C TYR A 413 21.46 -9.50 -19.10
N PHE A 414 20.85 -9.66 -20.28
CA PHE A 414 20.39 -8.53 -21.09
C PHE A 414 19.21 -7.80 -20.45
N TRP A 415 18.26 -8.53 -19.87
CA TRP A 415 17.15 -7.95 -19.10
C TRP A 415 17.67 -7.06 -17.97
N ARG A 416 18.62 -7.57 -17.17
CA ARG A 416 19.22 -6.80 -16.07
C ARG A 416 19.98 -5.58 -16.57
N LEU A 417 20.68 -5.69 -17.70
CA LEU A 417 21.37 -4.57 -18.34
C LEU A 417 20.39 -3.46 -18.77
N ALA A 418 19.26 -3.83 -19.37
CA ALA A 418 18.21 -2.88 -19.76
C ALA A 418 17.54 -2.21 -18.56
N LEU A 419 17.25 -2.97 -17.49
CA LEU A 419 16.72 -2.44 -16.23
C LEU A 419 17.71 -1.46 -15.58
N LYS A 420 18.98 -1.87 -15.47
CA LYS A 420 20.05 -1.03 -14.93
C LYS A 420 20.22 0.27 -15.70
N HIS A 421 20.14 0.23 -17.03
CA HIS A 421 20.16 1.43 -17.86
C HIS A 421 19.00 2.38 -17.51
N ARG A 422 17.77 1.87 -17.36
CA ARG A 422 16.61 2.69 -17.00
C ARG A 422 16.78 3.35 -15.62
N ILE A 423 17.20 2.57 -14.61
CA ILE A 423 17.40 3.09 -13.25
C ILE A 423 18.54 4.12 -13.23
N TYR A 424 19.63 3.87 -13.97
CA TYR A 424 20.71 4.84 -14.12
C TYR A 424 20.20 6.14 -14.73
N SER A 425 19.47 6.09 -15.86
CA SER A 425 18.92 7.28 -16.51
C SER A 425 17.95 8.07 -15.62
N GLN A 426 17.17 7.38 -14.77
CA GLN A 426 16.23 8.03 -13.84
C GLN A 426 16.92 8.73 -12.67
N ASN A 427 18.10 8.24 -12.27
CA ASN A 427 18.83 8.74 -11.12
C ASN A 427 20.17 9.40 -11.52
N ALA A 428 20.32 9.80 -12.79
CA ALA A 428 21.59 10.26 -13.34
C ALA A 428 22.17 11.43 -12.54
N ASP A 429 21.35 12.45 -12.26
CA ASP A 429 21.78 13.62 -11.49
C ASP A 429 22.21 13.25 -10.06
N ALA A 430 21.46 12.38 -9.38
CA ALA A 430 21.78 11.93 -8.02
C ALA A 430 23.05 11.07 -7.99
N LEU A 431 23.25 10.22 -9.00
CA LEU A 431 24.45 9.39 -9.14
C LEU A 431 25.68 10.24 -9.51
N ASP A 432 25.53 11.29 -10.30
CA ASP A 432 26.61 12.18 -10.70
C ASP A 432 27.13 13.02 -9.53
N GLN A 433 26.27 13.33 -8.55
CA GLN A 433 26.63 14.02 -7.30
C GLN A 433 27.46 13.18 -6.33
N MET A 434 27.45 11.84 -6.43
CA MET A 434 28.22 10.97 -5.54
C MET A 434 29.68 10.96 -5.95
N GLU A 435 30.65 11.29 -5.10
CA GLU A 435 32.06 11.37 -5.55
C GLU A 435 32.71 10.00 -5.80
N ASP A 436 32.28 8.97 -5.06
CA ASP A 436 32.84 7.62 -5.15
C ASP A 436 32.15 6.78 -6.24
N SER A 437 32.93 6.35 -7.24
CA SER A 437 32.45 5.48 -8.30
C SER A 437 32.04 4.08 -7.80
N ALA A 438 32.61 3.58 -6.71
CA ALA A 438 32.23 2.29 -6.13
C ALA A 438 30.84 2.38 -5.49
N GLU A 439 30.61 3.42 -4.68
CA GLU A 439 29.32 3.72 -4.07
C GLU A 439 28.21 3.92 -5.12
N ARG A 440 28.49 4.64 -6.22
CA ARG A 440 27.56 4.79 -7.35
C ARG A 440 27.12 3.43 -7.92
N VAL A 441 28.07 2.53 -8.12
CA VAL A 441 27.81 1.20 -8.67
C VAL A 441 27.00 0.37 -7.69
N GLU A 442 27.34 0.40 -6.40
CA GLU A 442 26.64 -0.32 -5.35
C GLU A 442 25.18 0.12 -5.21
N LYS A 443 24.94 1.44 -5.10
CA LYS A 443 23.58 1.99 -5.01
C LYS A 443 22.74 1.67 -6.24
N LEU A 444 23.34 1.75 -7.43
CA LEU A 444 22.65 1.38 -8.66
C LEU A 444 22.31 -0.12 -8.71
N GLU A 445 23.22 -1.00 -8.29
CA GLU A 445 22.94 -2.45 -8.22
C GLU A 445 21.88 -2.77 -7.16
N SER A 446 21.94 -2.13 -5.99
CA SER A 446 20.92 -2.26 -4.94
C SER A 446 19.54 -1.85 -5.45
N ALA A 447 19.43 -0.72 -6.16
CA ALA A 447 18.17 -0.29 -6.76
C ALA A 447 17.64 -1.26 -7.83
N VAL A 448 18.53 -1.88 -8.62
CA VAL A 448 18.14 -2.93 -9.58
C VAL A 448 17.63 -4.18 -8.86
N ASP A 449 18.28 -4.58 -7.77
CA ASP A 449 17.87 -5.73 -6.96
C ASP A 449 16.51 -5.50 -6.30
N SER A 450 16.30 -4.35 -5.66
CA SER A 450 14.99 -3.98 -5.08
C SER A 450 13.88 -3.95 -6.13
N GLN A 451 14.15 -3.46 -7.34
CA GLN A 451 13.14 -3.45 -8.40
C GLN A 451 12.86 -4.85 -8.97
N GLN A 452 13.85 -5.75 -8.98
CA GLN A 452 13.62 -7.15 -9.34
C GLN A 452 12.75 -7.84 -8.29
N GLU A 453 13.04 -7.66 -7.01
CA GLU A 453 12.25 -8.22 -5.89
C GLU A 453 10.80 -7.75 -5.98
N GLU A 454 10.58 -6.45 -6.21
CA GLU A 454 9.26 -5.89 -6.41
C GLU A 454 8.52 -6.57 -7.58
N PHE A 455 9.19 -6.77 -8.72
CA PHE A 455 8.60 -7.49 -9.84
C PHE A 455 8.27 -8.94 -9.52
N GLU A 456 9.10 -9.63 -8.76
CA GLU A 456 8.84 -11.01 -8.33
C GLU A 456 7.59 -11.06 -7.44
N GLU A 457 7.44 -10.13 -6.49
CA GLU A 457 6.22 -9.97 -5.68
C GLU A 457 4.98 -9.73 -6.56
N ARG A 458 5.08 -8.86 -7.58
CA ARG A 458 3.97 -8.64 -8.54
C ARG A 458 3.61 -9.90 -9.30
N LEU A 459 4.60 -10.69 -9.73
CA LEU A 459 4.34 -11.93 -10.46
C LEU A 459 3.63 -12.96 -9.58
N GLU A 460 4.07 -13.14 -8.33
CA GLU A 460 3.39 -14.00 -7.36
C GLU A 460 1.96 -13.52 -7.09
N GLY A 461 1.76 -12.20 -6.95
CA GLY A 461 0.45 -11.60 -6.79
C GLY A 461 -0.49 -11.86 -7.98
N LEU A 462 0.03 -11.82 -9.21
CA LEU A 462 -0.74 -12.15 -10.42
C LEU A 462 -1.15 -13.63 -10.44
N GLU A 463 -0.26 -14.54 -10.09
CA GLU A 463 -0.55 -15.98 -10.02
C GLU A 463 -1.63 -16.28 -8.97
N LYS A 464 -1.52 -15.69 -7.77
CA LYS A 464 -2.54 -15.79 -6.71
C LYS A 464 -3.91 -15.29 -7.21
N ARG A 465 -3.97 -14.12 -7.86
CA ARG A 465 -5.22 -13.56 -8.40
C ARG A 465 -5.83 -14.45 -9.49
N GLN A 466 -5.02 -15.03 -10.37
CA GLN A 466 -5.50 -15.96 -11.40
C GLN A 466 -6.08 -17.23 -10.78
N SER A 467 -5.45 -17.79 -9.75
CA SER A 467 -5.96 -18.98 -9.05
C SER A 467 -7.32 -18.72 -8.40
N LEU A 468 -7.48 -17.59 -7.70
CA LEU A 468 -8.74 -17.19 -7.07
C LEU A 468 -9.86 -16.97 -8.09
N ALA A 469 -9.56 -16.35 -9.24
CA ALA A 469 -10.54 -16.13 -10.30
C ALA A 469 -11.01 -17.44 -10.98
N ALA A 470 -10.12 -18.43 -11.09
CA ALA A 470 -10.46 -19.76 -11.61
C ALA A 470 -11.42 -20.50 -10.65
N ASP A 471 -11.20 -20.37 -9.35
CA ASP A 471 -12.09 -20.95 -8.33
C ASP A 471 -13.49 -20.28 -8.35
N GLU A 472 -13.57 -18.95 -8.52
CA GLU A 472 -14.85 -18.24 -8.63
C GLU A 472 -15.64 -18.59 -9.90
N THR A 473 -14.98 -18.77 -11.05
CA THR A 473 -15.65 -19.11 -12.32
C THR A 473 -16.17 -20.56 -12.39
N SER A 474 -15.70 -21.44 -11.50
CA SER A 474 -16.22 -22.79 -11.35
C SER A 474 -17.56 -22.86 -10.57
N ALA A 475 -17.97 -21.76 -9.93
CA ALA A 475 -19.22 -21.66 -9.18
C ALA A 475 -20.34 -21.03 -10.04
N ALA A 476 -21.19 -21.86 -10.67
CA ALA A 476 -22.37 -21.39 -11.43
C ALA A 476 -23.48 -20.79 -10.52
N PRO A 477 -24.35 -19.89 -11.03
CA PRO A 477 -25.30 -19.17 -10.19
C PRO A 477 -26.58 -19.98 -9.97
N ALA A 478 -26.87 -20.36 -8.72
CA ALA A 478 -28.15 -20.97 -8.35
C ALA A 478 -29.01 -19.98 -7.56
N GLY A 479 -29.97 -19.36 -8.26
CA GLY A 479 -31.11 -18.70 -7.64
C GLY A 479 -32.11 -19.71 -7.11
N ALA A 480 -32.17 -19.86 -5.78
CA ALA A 480 -33.37 -20.07 -4.96
C ALA A 480 -32.91 -20.53 -3.58
N ARG A 481 -33.26 -19.74 -2.55
CA ARG A 481 -32.98 -20.05 -1.13
C ARG A 481 -33.48 -21.46 -0.78
N SER A 482 -32.56 -22.35 -0.44
CA SER A 482 -32.82 -23.41 0.52
C SER A 482 -31.88 -23.20 1.71
N LYS A 483 -32.47 -23.18 2.91
CA LYS A 483 -31.77 -23.01 4.18
C LYS A 483 -30.63 -24.01 4.29
N ARG A 484 -29.38 -23.54 4.38
CA ARG A 484 -28.27 -24.39 4.84
C ARG A 484 -28.48 -24.72 6.32
N LYS A 485 -29.21 -25.81 6.57
CA LYS A 485 -29.06 -26.61 7.77
C LYS A 485 -27.90 -27.57 7.52
N ARG A 486 -27.00 -27.65 8.50
CA ARG A 486 -26.05 -28.75 8.69
C ARG A 486 -26.77 -30.10 8.47
N ALA A 487 -26.23 -30.91 7.57
CA ALA A 487 -26.39 -32.36 7.54
C ALA A 487 -24.96 -32.88 7.27
N VAL A 488 -24.29 -33.48 8.26
CA VAL A 488 -24.55 -34.85 8.75
C VAL A 488 -24.49 -35.81 7.57
N VAL A 489 -23.28 -36.30 7.30
CA VAL A 489 -23.07 -37.58 6.65
C VAL A 489 -23.40 -38.61 7.74
N VAL A 490 -24.52 -39.31 7.57
CA VAL A 490 -24.74 -40.60 8.22
C VAL A 490 -24.09 -41.61 7.28
N ASP A 491 -22.88 -42.05 7.64
CA ASP A 491 -22.42 -43.39 7.29
C ASP A 491 -22.98 -44.30 8.40
N ASP A 492 -23.98 -45.10 8.06
CA ASP A 492 -24.33 -46.31 8.81
C ASP A 492 -23.85 -47.47 7.93
N ASP A 493 -22.76 -48.10 8.37
CA ASP A 493 -22.58 -49.56 8.38
C ASP A 493 -21.34 -49.88 9.24
N GLU A 494 -21.65 -50.18 10.50
CA GLU A 494 -21.11 -51.22 11.40
C GLU A 494 -19.59 -51.40 11.61
N ASP A 495 -19.24 -51.25 12.90
CA ASP A 495 -18.33 -52.07 13.72
C ASP A 495 -16.81 -52.05 13.42
N ASP A 496 -16.05 -51.30 14.22
CA ASP A 496 -15.32 -51.87 15.37
C ASP A 496 -14.35 -50.85 16.04
N GLU A 497 -14.39 -50.85 17.37
CA GLU A 497 -13.28 -50.55 18.31
C GLU A 497 -12.72 -49.10 18.32
N TRP A 498 -13.28 -48.17 19.10
CA TRP A 498 -12.92 -47.87 20.51
C TRP A 498 -11.42 -47.93 20.85
N GLU A 499 -10.68 -46.87 20.52
CA GLU A 499 -9.62 -46.25 21.36
C GLU A 499 -9.18 -44.93 20.67
N ASP A 500 -8.70 -43.94 21.42
CA ASP A 500 -8.13 -42.65 20.94
C ASP A 500 -9.03 -41.40 20.86
N MET A 501 -10.00 -41.29 21.76
CA MET A 501 -10.86 -40.09 21.91
C MET A 501 -10.24 -38.97 22.80
N GLU A 502 -8.95 -38.62 22.63
CA GLU A 502 -8.32 -37.50 23.36
C GLU A 502 -7.47 -36.50 22.52
N GLU A 503 -7.20 -36.73 21.23
CA GLU A 503 -6.29 -35.83 20.46
C GLU A 503 -6.98 -34.69 19.66
N ALA A 504 -8.30 -34.71 19.49
CA ALA A 504 -8.98 -33.80 18.54
C ALA A 504 -9.32 -32.38 19.06
N SER A 505 -9.07 -32.03 20.33
CA SER A 505 -9.52 -30.74 20.89
C SER A 505 -8.52 -29.58 20.81
N VAL A 506 -7.31 -29.79 20.27
CA VAL A 506 -6.24 -28.76 20.26
C VAL A 506 -6.20 -27.95 18.95
N ALA A 507 -6.80 -28.43 17.87
CA ALA A 507 -6.56 -27.91 16.51
C ALA A 507 -7.34 -26.62 16.11
N ASN A 508 -8.11 -25.99 17.01
CA ASN A 508 -8.99 -24.86 16.64
C ASN A 508 -8.79 -23.57 17.47
N ARG A 509 -7.65 -23.42 18.15
CA ARG A 509 -7.32 -22.19 18.90
C ARG A 509 -6.54 -21.21 18.01
N GLN A 510 -7.04 -19.97 17.91
CA GLN A 510 -6.31 -18.87 17.27
C GLN A 510 -5.38 -18.20 18.29
N TYR A 511 -4.11 -18.01 17.93
CA TYR A 511 -3.08 -17.36 18.73
C TYR A 511 -2.89 -15.88 18.36
N ASN A 512 -2.70 -15.03 19.36
CA ASN A 512 -2.47 -13.60 19.22
C ASN A 512 -1.04 -13.24 19.62
N LEU A 513 -0.32 -12.53 18.76
CA LEU A 513 1.04 -12.08 19.01
C LEU A 513 1.09 -10.56 19.22
N THR A 514 1.89 -10.14 20.20
CA THR A 514 2.39 -8.76 20.29
C THR A 514 3.87 -8.75 19.94
N VAL A 515 4.30 -7.88 19.02
CA VAL A 515 5.70 -7.80 18.58
C VAL A 515 6.31 -6.47 19.01
N LEU A 516 7.48 -6.53 19.67
CA LEU A 516 8.24 -5.36 20.12
C LEU A 516 9.41 -5.08 19.17
N ILE A 517 9.53 -3.84 18.69
CA ILE A 517 10.54 -3.43 17.70
C ILE A 517 11.24 -2.10 18.05
N SER A 518 12.42 -1.85 17.46
CA SER A 518 13.13 -0.56 17.62
C SER A 518 13.73 0.00 16.32
N GLY A 519 13.52 -0.63 15.15
CA GLY A 519 14.25 -0.30 13.92
C GLY A 519 13.55 -0.73 12.62
N ASN A 520 14.34 -1.23 11.67
CA ASN A 520 13.88 -1.57 10.30
C ASN A 520 12.73 -2.60 10.27
N GLY A 521 12.73 -3.55 11.22
CA GLY A 521 11.65 -4.53 11.34
C GLY A 521 11.69 -5.64 10.29
N SER A 522 12.87 -6.07 9.83
CA SER A 522 13.01 -7.23 8.93
C SER A 522 12.52 -8.54 9.58
N ASN A 523 12.88 -8.77 10.85
CA ASN A 523 12.35 -9.88 11.65
C ASN A 523 10.83 -9.78 11.88
N LEU A 524 10.28 -8.57 11.98
CA LEU A 524 8.83 -8.37 12.03
C LEU A 524 8.18 -8.77 10.68
N GLN A 525 8.79 -8.38 9.55
CA GLN A 525 8.30 -8.79 8.23
C GLN A 525 8.21 -10.31 8.10
N ALA A 526 9.26 -11.03 8.54
CA ALA A 526 9.26 -12.50 8.51
C ALA A 526 8.08 -13.11 9.31
N LEU A 527 7.73 -12.53 10.46
CA LEU A 527 6.57 -12.96 11.26
C LEU A 527 5.23 -12.62 10.58
N ILE A 528 5.11 -11.44 9.95
CA ILE A 528 3.93 -11.03 9.18
C ILE A 528 3.70 -12.03 8.04
N ASP A 529 4.73 -12.30 7.26
CA ASP A 529 4.68 -13.20 6.10
C ASP A 529 4.35 -14.64 6.53
N ALA A 530 4.88 -15.08 7.68
CA ALA A 530 4.61 -16.39 8.24
C ALA A 530 3.15 -16.55 8.72
N CYS A 531 2.54 -15.51 9.28
CA CYS A 531 1.12 -15.52 9.62
C CYS A 531 0.25 -15.56 8.35
N ALA A 532 0.62 -14.79 7.31
CA ALA A 532 -0.13 -14.72 6.06
C ALA A 532 -0.04 -16.00 5.21
N SER A 533 1.13 -16.64 5.18
CA SER A 533 1.37 -17.88 4.42
C SER A 533 0.91 -19.15 5.12
N GLY A 534 0.55 -19.08 6.42
CA GLY A 534 0.19 -20.23 7.23
C GLY A 534 1.38 -21.01 7.79
N ALA A 535 2.63 -20.52 7.62
CA ALA A 535 3.80 -21.08 8.29
C ALA A 535 3.72 -20.97 9.82
N LEU A 536 2.96 -19.98 10.32
CA LEU A 536 2.44 -19.93 11.69
C LEU A 536 0.92 -20.21 11.65
N PRO A 537 0.48 -21.47 11.77
CA PRO A 537 -0.91 -21.82 11.62
C PRO A 537 -1.76 -21.19 12.73
N ASN A 538 -2.98 -20.77 12.39
CA ASN A 538 -3.94 -20.16 13.32
C ASN A 538 -3.37 -18.99 14.13
N THR A 539 -2.40 -18.24 13.61
CA THR A 539 -1.71 -17.18 14.35
C THR A 539 -1.90 -15.83 13.65
N ARG A 540 -2.08 -14.76 14.44
CA ARG A 540 -2.07 -13.38 13.93
C ARG A 540 -1.25 -12.47 14.85
N ILE A 541 -0.63 -11.46 14.26
CA ILE A 541 -0.04 -10.35 15.01
C ILE A 541 -1.14 -9.32 15.23
N THR A 542 -1.41 -9.00 16.49
CA THR A 542 -2.51 -8.10 16.86
C THR A 542 -2.02 -6.72 17.25
N HIS A 543 -0.76 -6.59 17.68
CA HIS A 543 -0.20 -5.33 18.12
C HIS A 543 1.32 -5.30 17.86
N VAL A 544 1.81 -4.24 17.24
CA VAL A 544 3.25 -3.92 17.14
C VAL A 544 3.56 -2.70 17.98
N ILE A 545 4.52 -2.78 18.89
CA ILE A 545 4.92 -1.65 19.74
C ILE A 545 6.37 -1.28 19.45
N SER A 546 6.60 0.00 19.15
CA SER A 546 7.95 0.54 18.92
C SER A 546 8.31 1.56 19.97
N ASN A 547 9.57 1.55 20.42
CA ASN A 547 10.14 2.62 21.24
C ASN A 547 10.74 3.78 20.42
N ARG A 548 10.69 3.70 19.09
CA ARG A 548 11.17 4.75 18.18
C ARG A 548 10.09 5.11 17.16
N LYS A 549 9.75 6.40 17.08
CA LYS A 549 8.71 6.91 16.16
C LYS A 549 9.08 6.66 14.69
N ALA A 550 10.36 6.82 14.35
CA ALA A 550 10.88 6.62 13.01
C ALA A 550 11.29 5.16 12.70
N ALA A 551 10.83 4.18 13.48
CA ALA A 551 11.11 2.78 13.18
C ALA A 551 10.33 2.35 11.93
N TYR A 552 11.02 2.01 10.85
CA TYR A 552 10.39 1.54 9.61
C TYR A 552 9.54 0.27 9.81
N GLY A 553 9.78 -0.51 10.88
CA GLY A 553 8.90 -1.61 11.25
C GLY A 553 7.46 -1.19 11.59
N LEU A 554 7.23 0.07 12.01
CA LEU A 554 5.87 0.59 12.18
C LEU A 554 5.16 0.71 10.82
N GLU A 555 5.85 1.18 9.78
CA GLU A 555 5.30 1.22 8.42
C GLU A 555 4.95 -0.18 7.91
N ARG A 556 5.81 -1.17 8.18
CA ARG A 556 5.53 -2.58 7.83
C ARG A 556 4.26 -3.10 8.51
N ALA A 557 4.08 -2.78 9.80
CA ALA A 557 2.90 -3.17 10.55
C ALA A 557 1.63 -2.49 10.03
N THR A 558 1.69 -1.19 9.75
CA THR A 558 0.58 -0.42 9.16
C THR A 558 0.18 -0.97 7.79
N LYS A 559 1.15 -1.26 6.91
CA LYS A 559 0.91 -1.89 5.61
C LYS A 559 0.21 -3.26 5.74
N ALA A 560 0.52 -4.00 6.79
CA ALA A 560 -0.13 -5.27 7.12
C ALA A 560 -1.45 -5.13 7.90
N SER A 561 -1.96 -3.90 8.08
CA SER A 561 -3.17 -3.60 8.85
C SER A 561 -3.12 -4.08 10.31
N ILE A 562 -1.92 -4.03 10.92
CA ILE A 562 -1.70 -4.40 12.32
C ILE A 562 -1.69 -3.12 13.17
N HIS A 563 -2.41 -3.14 14.30
CA HIS A 563 -2.41 -2.00 15.22
C HIS A 563 -1.00 -1.69 15.74
N THR A 564 -0.63 -0.42 15.78
CA THR A 564 0.70 0.03 16.21
C THR A 564 0.65 1.01 17.37
N THR A 565 1.58 0.89 18.32
CA THR A 565 1.79 1.89 19.38
C THR A 565 3.25 2.36 19.39
N TYR A 566 3.44 3.68 19.50
CA TYR A 566 4.74 4.28 19.78
C TYR A 566 4.86 4.60 21.28
N HIS A 567 5.80 3.95 21.97
CA HIS A 567 6.02 4.07 23.40
C HIS A 567 7.46 4.45 23.72
N ASN A 568 7.74 5.74 23.97
CA ASN A 568 9.11 6.24 24.16
C ASN A 568 9.48 6.43 25.64
N LEU A 569 10.75 6.19 25.97
CA LEU A 569 11.35 6.44 27.28
C LEU A 569 11.62 7.93 27.58
N VAL A 570 11.72 8.79 26.56
CA VAL A 570 12.07 10.22 26.74
C VAL A 570 11.13 10.98 27.72
N PRO A 571 9.80 10.86 27.64
CA PRO A 571 8.89 11.52 28.59
C PRO A 571 9.18 11.14 30.04
N TYR A 572 9.44 9.85 30.31
CA TYR A 572 9.78 9.34 31.64
C TYR A 572 11.11 9.86 32.17
N LYS A 573 12.13 9.99 31.31
CA LYS A 573 13.41 10.62 31.70
C LYS A 573 13.24 12.08 32.06
N LYS A 574 12.35 12.80 31.36
CA LYS A 574 12.03 14.20 31.68
C LYS A 574 11.27 14.34 32.99
N ALA A 575 10.34 13.42 33.27
CA ALA A 575 9.59 13.39 34.52
C ALA A 575 10.45 13.01 35.75
N HIS A 576 11.48 12.18 35.55
CA HIS A 576 12.40 11.73 36.61
C HIS A 576 13.86 12.08 36.29
N PRO A 577 14.23 13.37 36.23
CA PRO A 577 15.56 13.79 35.78
C PRO A 577 16.68 13.35 36.73
N SER A 578 16.34 13.05 37.99
CA SER A 578 17.27 12.63 39.04
C SER A 578 17.40 11.10 39.20
N SER A 579 16.57 10.30 38.52
CA SER A 579 16.56 8.84 38.66
C SER A 579 16.17 8.13 37.37
N LEU A 580 17.18 7.67 36.62
CA LEU A 580 16.96 6.86 35.42
C LEU A 580 16.28 5.51 35.75
N GLU A 581 16.58 4.93 36.92
CA GLU A 581 15.97 3.68 37.36
C GLU A 581 14.46 3.81 37.55
N THR A 582 14.02 4.92 38.16
CA THR A 582 12.59 5.22 38.32
C THR A 582 11.93 5.47 36.97
N ALA A 583 12.58 6.24 36.08
CA ALA A 583 12.08 6.46 34.72
C ALA A 583 11.91 5.14 33.95
N ARG A 584 12.90 4.25 34.01
CA ARG A 584 12.84 2.92 33.36
C ARG A 584 11.74 2.06 33.94
N SER A 585 11.64 2.00 35.27
CA SER A 585 10.64 1.18 35.97
C SER A 585 9.22 1.62 35.65
N GLN A 586 8.96 2.93 35.54
CA GLN A 586 7.64 3.44 35.16
C GLN A 586 7.35 3.20 33.68
N TYR A 587 8.30 3.49 32.79
CA TYR A 587 8.17 3.21 31.35
C TYR A 587 7.83 1.74 31.07
N ASP A 588 8.51 0.81 31.75
CA ASP A 588 8.32 -0.63 31.58
C ASP A 588 7.02 -1.11 32.23
N ALA A 589 6.57 -0.49 33.34
CA ALA A 589 5.25 -0.76 33.92
C ALA A 589 4.12 -0.35 32.98
N ASP A 590 4.24 0.82 32.34
CA ASP A 590 3.26 1.30 31.36
C ASP A 590 3.27 0.45 30.10
N LEU A 591 4.44 0.00 29.64
CA LEU A 591 4.54 -0.94 28.52
C LEU A 591 3.80 -2.25 28.83
N ALA A 592 3.97 -2.81 30.04
CA ALA A 592 3.21 -3.99 30.45
C ALA A 592 1.71 -3.71 30.49
N LYS A 593 1.30 -2.55 30.99
CA LYS A 593 -0.11 -2.12 31.02
C LYS A 593 -0.71 -2.08 29.61
N ILE A 594 -0.05 -1.40 28.65
CA ILE A 594 -0.48 -1.33 27.24
C ILE A 594 -0.73 -2.73 26.67
N ILE A 595 0.19 -3.67 26.94
CA ILE A 595 0.06 -5.05 26.45
C ILE A 595 -1.06 -5.82 27.15
N LEU A 596 -1.21 -5.67 28.46
CA LEU A 596 -2.22 -6.38 29.25
C LEU A 596 -3.65 -5.88 29.00
N GLU A 597 -3.80 -4.62 28.62
CA GLU A 597 -5.04 -3.95 28.24
C GLU A 597 -5.38 -4.12 26.75
N SER A 598 -4.45 -4.61 25.94
CA SER A 598 -4.70 -4.91 24.52
C SER A 598 -5.82 -5.94 24.37
N SER A 599 -6.71 -5.71 23.40
CA SER A 599 -7.82 -6.60 23.06
C SER A 599 -7.75 -6.99 21.58
N PRO A 600 -7.58 -8.27 21.23
CA PRO A 600 -7.39 -9.40 22.14
C PRO A 600 -6.02 -9.36 22.86
N ARG A 601 -5.96 -9.94 24.06
CA ARG A 601 -4.71 -10.09 24.82
C ARG A 601 -3.77 -11.07 24.09
N PRO A 602 -2.45 -10.81 24.02
CA PRO A 602 -1.54 -11.73 23.35
C PRO A 602 -1.36 -13.03 24.13
N ASP A 603 -1.21 -14.13 23.39
CA ASP A 603 -0.77 -15.42 23.90
C ASP A 603 0.77 -15.47 24.02
N LEU A 604 1.48 -14.70 23.19
CA LEU A 604 2.94 -14.63 23.14
C LEU A 604 3.42 -13.23 22.74
N ILE A 605 4.51 -12.77 23.38
CA ILE A 605 5.22 -11.54 23.03
C ILE A 605 6.53 -11.90 22.34
N VAL A 606 6.84 -11.27 21.21
CA VAL A 606 8.06 -11.51 20.44
C VAL A 606 8.88 -10.23 20.33
N CYS A 607 10.10 -10.22 20.87
CA CYS A 607 11.07 -9.14 20.70
C CYS A 607 11.81 -9.34 19.37
N ALA A 608 11.44 -8.55 18.36
CA ALA A 608 12.00 -8.61 17.00
C ALA A 608 12.90 -7.38 16.76
N GLY A 609 14.10 -7.38 17.36
CA GLY A 609 15.01 -6.24 17.33
C GLY A 609 14.61 -5.13 18.32
N TRP A 610 14.10 -5.52 19.49
CA TRP A 610 13.81 -4.63 20.60
C TRP A 610 15.11 -4.26 21.36
N MET A 611 15.42 -2.98 21.43
CA MET A 611 16.73 -2.51 21.92
C MET A 611 16.73 -2.03 23.39
N HIS A 612 15.70 -2.36 24.18
CA HIS A 612 15.65 -2.05 25.61
C HIS A 612 15.62 -3.32 26.47
N ILE A 613 16.51 -3.40 27.47
CA ILE A 613 16.43 -4.40 28.54
C ILE A 613 15.19 -4.09 29.38
N VAL A 614 14.28 -5.03 29.54
CA VAL A 614 13.05 -4.87 30.32
C VAL A 614 13.30 -5.08 31.82
N THR A 615 12.72 -4.24 32.66
CA THR A 615 12.82 -4.33 34.13
C THR A 615 11.81 -5.32 34.74
N PRO A 616 11.97 -5.69 36.02
CA PRO A 616 10.98 -6.51 36.74
C PRO A 616 9.56 -5.94 36.73
N SER A 617 9.41 -4.62 36.60
CA SER A 617 8.11 -3.93 36.48
C SER A 617 7.35 -4.30 35.20
N PHE A 618 8.05 -4.77 34.16
CA PHE A 618 7.44 -5.35 32.97
C PHE A 618 7.29 -6.88 33.09
N LEU A 619 8.33 -7.58 33.53
CA LEU A 619 8.37 -9.05 33.54
C LEU A 619 7.34 -9.67 34.52
N THR A 620 7.17 -9.07 35.69
CA THR A 620 6.32 -9.64 36.75
C THR A 620 4.83 -9.63 36.37
N PRO A 621 4.25 -8.51 35.88
CA PRO A 621 2.85 -8.51 35.45
C PRO A 621 2.57 -9.43 34.26
N ILE A 622 3.48 -9.46 33.28
CA ILE A 622 3.33 -10.29 32.07
C ILE A 622 3.36 -11.79 32.41
N SER A 623 4.32 -12.22 33.23
CA SER A 623 4.40 -13.60 33.70
C SER A 623 3.22 -13.99 34.60
N THR A 624 2.74 -13.08 35.45
CA THR A 624 1.52 -13.28 36.27
C THR A 624 0.28 -13.47 35.40
N ALA A 625 0.21 -12.80 34.25
CA ALA A 625 -0.85 -12.98 33.27
C ALA A 625 -0.71 -14.27 32.44
N GLY A 626 0.36 -15.06 32.65
CA GLY A 626 0.62 -16.31 31.94
C GLY A 626 1.11 -16.13 30.50
N ILE A 627 1.59 -14.93 30.14
CA ILE A 627 2.05 -14.62 28.78
C ILE A 627 3.56 -14.87 28.69
N LYS A 628 3.97 -15.64 27.69
CA LYS A 628 5.39 -15.89 27.42
C LYS A 628 6.00 -14.76 26.61
N ILE A 629 7.30 -14.52 26.78
CA ILE A 629 8.08 -13.54 26.02
C ILE A 629 9.28 -14.26 25.44
N ILE A 630 9.50 -14.14 24.14
CA ILE A 630 10.72 -14.61 23.47
C ILE A 630 11.47 -13.50 22.79
N ASN A 631 12.78 -13.66 22.69
CA ASN A 631 13.67 -12.74 21.98
C ASN A 631 14.56 -13.51 21.01
N LEU A 632 14.87 -12.87 19.88
CA LEU A 632 15.94 -13.29 18.99
C LEU A 632 17.23 -12.57 19.40
N HIS A 633 18.30 -13.34 19.57
CA HIS A 633 19.65 -12.82 19.82
C HIS A 633 20.65 -13.44 18.83
N PRO A 634 21.49 -12.64 18.13
CA PRO A 634 22.45 -13.13 17.14
C PRO A 634 23.75 -13.64 17.79
N ALA A 635 23.62 -14.56 18.75
CA ALA A 635 24.70 -15.38 19.27
C ALA A 635 24.17 -16.73 19.78
N LEU A 636 25.07 -17.67 20.08
CA LEU A 636 24.73 -18.92 20.75
C LEU A 636 24.52 -18.70 22.27
N PRO A 637 23.79 -19.59 22.97
CA PRO A 637 23.56 -19.46 24.40
C PRO A 637 24.86 -19.35 25.22
N GLY A 638 24.94 -18.34 26.08
CA GLY A 638 26.12 -18.05 26.89
C GLY A 638 27.26 -17.34 26.15
N GLU A 639 27.10 -17.09 24.85
CA GLU A 639 28.08 -16.36 24.03
C GLU A 639 27.58 -14.95 23.71
N PHE A 640 28.47 -13.96 23.76
CA PHE A 640 28.25 -12.59 23.30
C PHE A 640 26.90 -11.94 23.71
N ALA A 641 26.48 -12.06 24.97
CA ALA A 641 25.29 -11.39 25.49
C ALA A 641 25.35 -9.85 25.33
N GLY A 642 24.22 -9.22 25.08
CA GLY A 642 24.07 -7.77 24.89
C GLY A 642 24.37 -7.26 23.47
N ALA A 643 24.34 -5.93 23.32
CA ALA A 643 24.51 -5.27 22.02
C ALA A 643 25.86 -5.57 21.34
N GLY A 644 25.90 -5.43 20.01
CA GLY A 644 27.12 -5.65 19.21
C GLY A 644 27.62 -7.10 19.26
N ALA A 645 26.71 -8.08 19.38
CA ALA A 645 27.08 -9.49 19.46
C ALA A 645 27.78 -9.99 18.18
N ILE A 646 27.30 -9.58 17.00
CA ILE A 646 27.87 -9.96 15.70
C ILE A 646 29.30 -9.42 15.56
N GLU A 647 29.52 -8.13 15.83
CA GLU A 647 30.85 -7.50 15.78
C GLU A 647 31.83 -8.19 16.74
N ARG A 648 31.40 -8.49 17.98
CA ARG A 648 32.23 -9.19 18.95
C ARG A 648 32.55 -10.63 18.53
N ALA A 649 31.59 -11.35 17.96
CA ALA A 649 31.80 -12.69 17.43
C ALA A 649 32.76 -12.69 16.24
N TRP A 650 32.62 -11.72 15.32
CA TRP A 650 33.54 -11.52 14.21
C TRP A 650 34.96 -11.25 14.70
N LYS A 651 35.12 -10.32 15.66
CA LYS A 651 36.42 -9.98 16.26
C LYS A 651 37.07 -11.18 16.95
N ALA A 652 36.31 -11.96 17.73
CA ALA A 652 36.78 -13.20 18.34
C ALA A 652 37.19 -14.24 17.27
N GLY A 653 36.50 -14.29 16.14
CA GLY A 653 36.90 -15.10 14.98
C GLY A 653 38.26 -14.70 14.40
N ARG A 654 38.53 -13.39 14.33
CA ARG A 654 39.79 -12.81 13.80
C ARG A 654 40.96 -12.97 14.77
N GLU A 655 40.74 -12.69 16.04
CA GLU A 655 41.80 -12.54 17.05
C GLU A 655 42.01 -13.81 17.87
N GLU A 656 40.94 -14.51 18.23
CA GLU A 656 40.95 -15.65 19.15
C GLU A 656 40.75 -17.00 18.41
N GLY A 657 40.53 -16.95 17.10
CA GLY A 657 40.39 -18.13 16.25
C GLY A 657 39.06 -18.86 16.39
N LEU A 658 38.03 -18.18 16.92
CA LEU A 658 36.67 -18.71 17.02
C LEU A 658 36.16 -19.15 15.63
N LYS A 659 35.56 -20.35 15.55
CA LYS A 659 35.14 -20.97 14.28
C LYS A 659 33.65 -20.86 14.00
N ARG A 660 32.85 -20.47 14.99
CA ARG A 660 31.40 -20.41 14.89
C ARG A 660 30.82 -19.30 15.74
N THR A 661 29.66 -18.84 15.33
CA THR A 661 28.71 -18.03 16.10
C THR A 661 27.32 -18.63 15.86
N GLY A 662 26.24 -17.90 16.11
CA GLY A 662 24.91 -18.37 15.80
C GLY A 662 23.81 -17.37 16.05
N VAL A 663 22.58 -17.88 16.00
CA VAL A 663 21.36 -17.18 16.38
C VAL A 663 20.63 -18.04 17.40
N MET A 664 20.07 -17.43 18.44
CA MET A 664 19.19 -18.11 19.38
C MET A 664 17.85 -17.39 19.53
N ILE A 665 16.80 -18.19 19.67
CA ILE A 665 15.51 -17.75 20.19
C ILE A 665 15.43 -18.25 21.63
N HIS A 666 15.19 -17.37 22.58
CA HIS A 666 15.16 -17.73 24.00
C HIS A 666 14.02 -17.02 24.73
N GLU A 667 13.60 -17.59 25.88
CA GLU A 667 12.67 -16.89 26.77
C GLU A 667 13.33 -15.66 27.39
N VAL A 668 12.59 -14.55 27.54
CA VAL A 668 13.14 -13.33 28.17
C VAL A 668 13.01 -13.44 29.69
N ILE A 669 14.14 -13.30 30.38
CA ILE A 669 14.23 -13.19 31.84
C ILE A 669 14.92 -11.88 32.24
N ALA A 670 15.05 -11.63 33.54
CA ALA A 670 15.70 -10.41 34.03
C ALA A 670 17.19 -10.31 33.65
N GLU A 671 17.86 -11.43 33.51
CA GLU A 671 19.25 -11.49 33.03
C GLU A 671 19.28 -11.47 31.50
N VAL A 672 20.11 -10.58 30.94
CA VAL A 672 20.17 -10.29 29.50
C VAL A 672 20.66 -11.52 28.73
N ASP A 673 19.88 -11.95 27.74
CA ASP A 673 20.19 -13.06 26.82
C ASP A 673 20.53 -14.39 27.52
N ALA A 674 20.02 -14.61 28.74
CA ALA A 674 20.34 -15.77 29.57
C ALA A 674 19.16 -16.72 29.84
N GLY A 675 18.02 -16.48 29.20
CA GLY A 675 16.85 -17.34 29.36
C GLY A 675 16.98 -18.66 28.59
N GLU A 676 16.06 -19.58 28.86
CA GLU A 676 16.08 -20.91 28.23
C GLU A 676 15.97 -20.80 26.71
N ALA A 677 16.92 -21.42 26.00
CA ALA A 677 16.94 -21.43 24.55
C ALA A 677 15.83 -22.34 24.01
N VAL A 678 14.95 -21.75 23.21
CA VAL A 678 13.89 -22.44 22.45
C VAL A 678 14.46 -23.05 21.18
N LEU A 679 15.32 -22.30 20.49
CA LEU A 679 15.91 -22.67 19.22
C LEU A 679 17.31 -22.08 19.11
N THR A 680 18.24 -22.84 18.54
CA THR A 680 19.57 -22.32 18.17
C THR A 680 19.90 -22.71 16.73
N ARG A 681 20.66 -21.85 16.07
CA ARG A 681 21.23 -22.09 14.73
C ARG A 681 22.67 -21.66 14.75
N GLU A 682 23.56 -22.59 14.38
CA GLU A 682 24.99 -22.30 14.27
C GLU A 682 25.29 -21.64 12.93
N VAL A 683 26.19 -20.65 12.94
CA VAL A 683 26.71 -19.95 11.76
C VAL A 683 28.23 -20.04 11.80
N GLU A 684 28.82 -20.64 10.77
CA GLU A 684 30.29 -20.75 10.64
C GLU A 684 30.95 -19.37 10.45
N LEU A 685 32.06 -19.11 11.15
CA LEU A 685 32.92 -17.95 10.92
C LEU A 685 33.99 -18.28 9.87
N LYS A 686 33.94 -17.61 8.71
CA LYS A 686 34.86 -17.85 7.59
C LYS A 686 36.16 -17.06 7.74
N ALA A 687 37.28 -17.67 7.36
CA ALA A 687 38.61 -17.11 7.59
C ALA A 687 38.92 -15.79 6.87
N GLU A 688 38.16 -15.36 5.85
CA GLU A 688 38.41 -14.11 5.10
C GLU A 688 37.15 -13.23 4.94
N GLU A 689 36.07 -13.51 5.68
CA GLU A 689 34.83 -12.71 5.54
C GLU A 689 34.88 -11.36 6.27
N THR A 690 34.27 -10.34 5.66
CA THR A 690 34.10 -9.02 6.30
C THR A 690 33.02 -9.07 7.39
N LEU A 691 32.90 -8.00 8.18
CA LEU A 691 31.84 -7.90 9.19
C LEU A 691 30.46 -7.88 8.52
N GLU A 692 30.34 -7.16 7.42
CA GLU A 692 29.12 -6.99 6.64
C GLU A 692 28.67 -8.33 6.03
N GLU A 693 29.60 -9.13 5.51
CA GLU A 693 29.32 -10.47 4.99
C GLU A 693 28.82 -11.43 6.08
N LEU A 694 29.34 -11.31 7.30
CA LEU A 694 28.85 -12.09 8.44
C LEU A 694 27.45 -11.62 8.89
N GLU A 695 27.23 -10.30 8.96
CA GLU A 695 25.93 -9.71 9.30
C GLU A 695 24.84 -10.17 8.33
N GLU A 696 25.09 -10.10 7.02
CA GLU A 696 24.14 -10.56 5.99
C GLU A 696 23.79 -12.05 6.16
N ARG A 697 24.80 -12.89 6.44
CA ARG A 697 24.59 -14.33 6.67
C ARG A 697 23.79 -14.61 7.94
N ILE A 698 24.07 -13.89 9.03
CA ILE A 698 23.33 -14.03 10.28
C ILE A 698 21.88 -13.59 10.06
N HIS A 699 21.64 -12.42 9.47
CA HIS A 699 20.29 -11.94 9.16
C HIS A 699 19.51 -12.91 8.25
N GLY A 700 20.17 -13.55 7.29
CA GLY A 700 19.56 -14.61 6.46
C GLY A 700 19.09 -15.83 7.26
N VAL A 701 19.70 -16.11 8.42
CA VAL A 701 19.29 -17.19 9.34
C VAL A 701 18.21 -16.71 10.32
N GLU A 702 18.28 -15.44 10.76
CA GLU A 702 17.36 -14.85 11.73
C GLU A 702 15.89 -14.98 11.32
N HIS A 703 15.56 -14.68 10.06
CA HIS A 703 14.17 -14.71 9.58
C HIS A 703 13.52 -16.10 9.71
N GLY A 704 14.25 -17.16 9.36
CA GLY A 704 13.76 -18.53 9.55
C GLY A 704 13.70 -18.92 11.02
N ALA A 705 14.71 -18.54 11.80
CA ALA A 705 14.82 -18.86 13.21
C ALA A 705 13.70 -18.23 14.05
N ILE A 706 13.35 -16.95 13.81
CA ILE A 706 12.30 -16.26 14.59
C ILE A 706 10.92 -16.85 14.34
N VAL A 707 10.62 -17.25 13.10
CA VAL A 707 9.37 -17.90 12.73
C VAL A 707 9.28 -19.29 13.35
N GLU A 708 10.33 -20.10 13.22
CA GLU A 708 10.35 -21.46 13.78
C GLU A 708 10.32 -21.45 15.32
N GLY A 709 11.09 -20.56 15.95
CA GLY A 709 11.07 -20.38 17.40
C GLY A 709 9.69 -19.95 17.91
N THR A 710 9.03 -19.03 17.20
CA THR A 710 7.65 -18.61 17.50
C THR A 710 6.69 -19.81 17.44
N ARG A 711 6.76 -20.61 16.38
CA ARG A 711 5.94 -21.82 16.20
C ARG A 711 6.11 -22.80 17.36
N LEU A 712 7.35 -23.11 17.74
CA LEU A 712 7.66 -24.04 18.83
C LEU A 712 7.08 -23.60 20.17
N VAL A 713 7.07 -22.30 20.45
CA VAL A 713 6.47 -21.77 21.69
C VAL A 713 4.94 -21.84 21.64
N LEU A 714 4.33 -21.50 20.50
CA LEU A 714 2.88 -21.61 20.34
C LEU A 714 2.39 -23.05 20.47
N GLU A 715 3.14 -24.03 19.95
CA GLU A 715 2.86 -25.46 20.15
C GLU A 715 2.91 -25.87 21.63
N LYS A 716 3.89 -25.36 22.38
CA LYS A 716 3.95 -25.57 23.85
C LYS A 716 2.77 -24.91 24.58
N ILE A 717 2.35 -23.72 24.17
CA ILE A 717 1.17 -23.03 24.73
C ILE A 717 -0.12 -23.81 24.43
N GLY A 718 -0.23 -24.39 23.24
CA GLY A 718 -1.36 -25.22 22.81
C GLY A 718 -1.42 -26.58 23.50
N GLY A 719 -0.27 -27.25 23.66
CA GLY A 719 -0.14 -28.57 24.27
C GLY A 719 -0.07 -28.59 25.80
N GLY A 720 0.12 -27.42 26.44
CA GLY A 720 0.33 -27.28 27.90
C GLY A 720 -0.95 -27.24 28.76
N LYS A 721 -2.14 -27.42 28.18
CA LYS A 721 -3.37 -27.70 28.92
C LYS A 721 -3.70 -29.20 28.84
N LYS A 722 -2.90 -30.02 29.52
CA LYS A 722 -3.30 -31.37 29.93
C LYS A 722 -3.47 -31.40 31.44
#